data_AF-A0A150NGH1-F1
#
_entry.id   AF-A0A150NGH1-F1
#
_cell.length_a   1.000
_cell.length_b   1.000
_cell.length_c   1.000
_cell.angle_alpha   90.00
_cell.angle_beta   90.00
_cell.angle_gamma   90.00
#
_symmetry.space_group_name_H-M   'P 1'
#
loop_
_entity.id
_entity.type
_entity.pdbx_description
1 polymer ?
#
loop_
_entity_poly.entity_id
_entity_poly.type
_entity_poly.pdbx_seq_one_letter_code
_entity_poly.pdbx_strand_id
1 'polypeptide(L)'
;MKVKELKPFESTETFKNRVAGTDLESSYQPDKENKFNPENGATGLGANPQNRYTHVANAGLTSGKAKTTIAGTNPAGQPKNGQAAGVKFDVTATYNGKPVKPGIVMTSGEDIGTLESEIYTTNGTPWDLAAIVGYGSNKNAYVPLDKFKDMNGGKTAILKWQDEKFYNALSGEKFATPDATTAGLGSQVFGGYRNNGGAGTPVLSTANVTEVGLYIMSSGQQSSMIGIKFSDFGDLPESYGMAEHYLRTQSIDYDTKAIKQIQQPYLGKVKADIDSAPGTHVRGIGSDDATETGDEGVDQLIAEENVHINKDTGRPEVQLVRGPENTYKVKVRASANGNDKYTDTVAPAYVRGFIDFNGNGKFDKGEESNVAEVNGNDQTVELTFTNTQVIDTTKDVVNFRVRIAKDEAQVERPNGIAYSGEVEDNQIQVIHPPRGDKEETTGKQGETQSVGIEFRTRALGDDASDLGSNNGKTTFNSYGKIQYTEQSNVISAETTKKAQGGVKIVDGDNLVDTLKVPGQGTYTVTEDKVTFTPEANFVGKADGIALRAVDSNGQSTGWTALTAQNELENINDGTHSTTTKTMDAVYIPTVNPKEITADPEESTDVQGKEQKKTPTFKTDGDTATPVTPSATYPAKLVDPKTGDKVDSVTVDGEGTYTIDPATGEVKFQPLPTFKGTASGVDVTLTAPVGQDKDGQPVTATATTKYTPTVTAVEPTAKPADSAGVQGETQKELLHSQQEMQKYQLKKTL
;
A
#
# COMPACT_ATOMS: atom_id res chain seq x y z
N MET A 1 -28.98 0.10 -40.02
CA MET A 1 -28.18 1.26 -40.44
C MET A 1 -28.85 1.95 -41.63
N LYS A 2 -28.97 3.28 -41.61
CA LYS A 2 -29.56 4.09 -42.67
C LYS A 2 -28.58 5.20 -43.05
N VAL A 3 -28.39 5.47 -44.35
CA VAL A 3 -27.54 6.59 -44.80
C VAL A 3 -28.17 7.90 -44.33
N LYS A 4 -27.42 8.68 -43.55
CA LYS A 4 -27.78 10.01 -43.05
C LYS A 4 -27.23 11.11 -43.95
N GLU A 5 -25.94 11.01 -44.31
CA GLU A 5 -25.23 12.00 -45.13
C GLU A 5 -24.29 11.32 -46.13
N LEU A 6 -24.15 11.92 -47.33
CA LEU A 6 -23.17 11.55 -48.36
C LEU A 6 -22.31 12.77 -48.69
N LYS A 7 -21.38 13.09 -47.79
CA LYS A 7 -20.51 14.26 -47.87
C LYS A 7 -19.05 13.88 -47.57
N PRO A 8 -18.06 14.56 -48.18
CA PRO A 8 -16.65 14.28 -47.94
C PRO A 8 -16.19 14.87 -46.59
N PHE A 9 -14.98 14.54 -46.16
CA PHE A 9 -14.49 14.89 -44.82
C PHE A 9 -14.44 16.40 -44.58
N GLU A 10 -14.10 17.20 -45.60
CA GLU A 10 -14.02 18.66 -45.54
C GLU A 10 -15.37 19.37 -45.33
N SER A 11 -16.47 18.61 -45.31
CA SER A 11 -17.81 19.09 -44.96
C SER A 11 -18.21 18.79 -43.51
N THR A 12 -17.35 18.10 -42.75
CA THR A 12 -17.65 17.67 -41.38
C THR A 12 -17.31 18.75 -40.35
N GLU A 13 -18.00 18.72 -39.20
CA GLU A 13 -17.64 19.56 -38.05
C GLU A 13 -16.23 19.22 -37.54
N THR A 14 -15.82 17.95 -37.62
CA THR A 14 -14.45 17.52 -37.31
C THR A 14 -13.42 18.28 -38.14
N PHE A 15 -13.62 18.38 -39.46
CA PHE A 15 -12.72 19.11 -40.33
C PHE A 15 -12.76 20.62 -40.07
N LYS A 16 -13.96 21.19 -39.87
CA LYS A 16 -14.11 22.60 -39.46
C LYS A 16 -13.25 22.92 -38.23
N ASN A 17 -13.29 22.05 -37.23
CA ASN A 17 -12.47 22.20 -36.01
C ASN A 17 -10.96 22.11 -36.30
N ARG A 18 -10.52 21.29 -37.28
CA ARG A 18 -9.10 21.18 -37.67
C ARG A 18 -8.55 22.41 -38.38
N VAL A 19 -9.41 23.20 -39.02
CA VAL A 19 -9.03 24.39 -39.80
C VAL A 19 -9.40 25.71 -39.13
N ALA A 20 -10.21 25.68 -38.07
CA ALA A 20 -10.59 26.85 -37.30
C ALA A 20 -9.36 27.62 -36.79
N GLY A 21 -9.31 28.92 -37.04
CA GLY A 21 -8.21 29.78 -36.60
C GLY A 21 -6.90 29.60 -37.37
N THR A 22 -6.90 28.86 -38.48
CA THR A 22 -5.74 28.76 -39.40
C THR A 22 -6.02 29.50 -40.71
N ASP A 23 -4.97 29.76 -41.49
CA ASP A 23 -5.05 30.30 -42.85
C ASP A 23 -5.86 29.43 -43.83
N LEU A 24 -6.19 28.20 -43.43
CA LEU A 24 -6.98 27.22 -44.16
C LEU A 24 -8.44 27.17 -43.71
N GLU A 25 -8.91 28.06 -42.82
CA GLU A 25 -10.30 28.07 -42.34
C GLU A 25 -11.31 28.13 -43.50
N SER A 26 -10.97 28.86 -44.57
CA SER A 26 -11.79 28.95 -45.78
C SER A 26 -11.94 27.64 -46.58
N SER A 27 -11.19 26.59 -46.22
CA SER A 27 -11.25 25.26 -46.85
C SER A 27 -12.37 24.37 -46.33
N TYR A 28 -13.02 24.73 -45.22
CA TYR A 28 -14.25 24.08 -44.77
C TYR A 28 -15.39 24.37 -45.76
N GLN A 29 -16.04 23.30 -46.24
CA GLN A 29 -17.08 23.38 -47.26
C GLN A 29 -18.31 22.54 -46.84
N PRO A 30 -19.25 23.09 -46.05
CA PRO A 30 -20.35 22.33 -45.44
C PRO A 30 -21.31 21.67 -46.45
N ASP A 31 -21.46 22.28 -47.63
CA ASP A 31 -22.38 21.83 -48.68
C ASP A 31 -21.68 21.05 -49.81
N LYS A 32 -20.40 20.70 -49.63
CA LYS A 32 -19.67 19.96 -50.65
C LYS A 32 -20.23 18.55 -50.80
N GLU A 33 -20.39 18.14 -52.05
CA GLU A 33 -20.80 16.79 -52.41
C GLU A 33 -19.57 15.88 -52.56
N ASN A 34 -19.78 14.58 -52.38
CA ASN A 34 -18.77 13.58 -52.67
C ASN A 34 -18.26 13.74 -54.12
N LYS A 35 -16.93 13.68 -54.28
CA LYS A 35 -16.28 13.78 -55.59
C LYS A 35 -15.54 12.50 -55.91
N PHE A 36 -15.64 12.11 -57.18
CA PHE A 36 -15.02 10.92 -57.75
C PHE A 36 -14.22 11.34 -58.97
N ASN A 37 -13.07 10.71 -59.20
CA ASN A 37 -12.27 11.05 -60.37
C ASN A 37 -12.99 10.56 -61.65
N PRO A 38 -13.47 11.46 -62.52
CA PRO A 38 -14.23 11.07 -63.71
C PRO A 38 -13.38 10.29 -64.71
N GLU A 39 -12.05 10.48 -64.74
CA GLU A 39 -11.13 9.73 -65.61
C GLU A 39 -11.09 8.23 -65.24
N ASN A 40 -11.42 7.89 -63.99
CA ASN A 40 -11.35 6.53 -63.46
C ASN A 40 -12.71 5.81 -63.39
N GLY A 41 -13.81 6.50 -63.70
CA GLY A 41 -15.15 5.92 -63.84
C GLY A 41 -15.89 5.61 -62.54
N ALA A 42 -15.41 6.08 -61.39
CA ALA A 42 -16.17 6.05 -60.13
C ALA A 42 -17.29 7.09 -60.18
N THR A 43 -18.49 6.74 -59.73
CA THR A 43 -19.67 7.63 -59.76
C THR A 43 -20.42 7.72 -58.43
N GLY A 44 -20.05 6.90 -57.43
CA GLY A 44 -20.71 6.85 -56.14
C GLY A 44 -20.00 5.91 -55.16
N LEU A 45 -20.48 5.86 -53.92
CA LEU A 45 -20.07 4.83 -52.95
C LEU A 45 -20.97 3.60 -53.08
N GLY A 46 -20.39 2.41 -52.95
CA GLY A 46 -21.15 1.17 -52.94
C GLY A 46 -20.39 -0.01 -52.36
N ALA A 47 -21.10 -1.12 -52.19
CA ALA A 47 -20.55 -2.34 -51.62
C ALA A 47 -19.73 -3.12 -52.67
N ASN A 48 -18.52 -3.52 -52.30
CA ASN A 48 -17.59 -4.26 -53.16
C ASN A 48 -17.03 -5.47 -52.41
N PRO A 49 -16.60 -6.53 -53.13
CA PRO A 49 -15.85 -7.61 -52.52
C PRO A 49 -14.44 -7.15 -52.13
N GLN A 50 -13.85 -7.85 -51.16
CA GLN A 50 -12.42 -7.75 -50.90
C GLN A 50 -11.62 -8.13 -52.17
N ASN A 51 -10.41 -7.60 -52.30
CA ASN A 51 -9.55 -7.87 -53.44
C ASN A 51 -8.12 -8.25 -53.00
N ARG A 52 -7.21 -8.46 -53.95
CA ARG A 52 -5.82 -8.88 -53.68
C ARG A 52 -5.00 -7.90 -52.83
N TYR A 53 -5.42 -6.66 -52.69
CA TYR A 53 -4.82 -5.60 -51.88
C TYR A 53 -5.54 -5.42 -50.54
N THR A 54 -6.56 -6.22 -50.24
CA THR A 54 -7.21 -6.23 -48.93
C THR A 54 -6.30 -6.93 -47.92
N HIS A 55 -5.53 -6.14 -47.17
CA HIS A 55 -4.56 -6.64 -46.20
C HIS A 55 -5.16 -7.64 -45.21
N VAL A 56 -6.33 -7.33 -44.65
CA VAL A 56 -7.02 -8.20 -43.70
C VAL A 56 -7.45 -9.54 -44.32
N ALA A 57 -7.82 -9.56 -45.61
CA ALA A 57 -8.17 -10.79 -46.33
C ALA A 57 -6.93 -11.66 -46.55
N ASN A 58 -5.82 -11.04 -46.95
CA ASN A 58 -4.54 -11.72 -47.15
C ASN A 58 -3.95 -12.27 -45.85
N ALA A 59 -4.28 -11.64 -44.71
CA ALA A 59 -3.95 -12.10 -43.37
C ALA A 59 -4.95 -13.13 -42.79
N GLY A 60 -5.98 -13.54 -43.54
CA GLY A 60 -6.91 -14.62 -43.19
C GLY A 60 -8.34 -14.19 -42.84
N LEU A 61 -8.63 -12.90 -42.70
CA LEU A 61 -9.99 -12.38 -42.50
C LEU A 61 -10.69 -12.12 -43.85
N THR A 62 -11.02 -13.19 -44.56
CA THR A 62 -11.66 -13.10 -45.87
C THR A 62 -13.17 -13.35 -45.86
N SER A 63 -13.91 -12.56 -46.63
CA SER A 63 -15.33 -12.73 -46.93
C SER A 63 -15.59 -13.30 -48.33
N GLY A 64 -14.53 -13.76 -49.02
CA GLY A 64 -14.62 -14.33 -50.36
C GLY A 64 -15.19 -13.34 -51.37
N LYS A 65 -16.31 -13.70 -52.01
CA LYS A 65 -16.96 -12.87 -53.04
C LYS A 65 -18.04 -11.96 -52.47
N ALA A 66 -18.30 -12.02 -51.16
CA ALA A 66 -19.28 -11.19 -50.50
C ALA A 66 -18.89 -9.71 -50.56
N LYS A 67 -19.88 -8.84 -50.80
CA LYS A 67 -19.66 -7.40 -50.90
C LYS A 67 -19.59 -6.75 -49.52
N THR A 68 -18.48 -6.94 -48.81
CA THR A 68 -18.30 -6.52 -47.40
C THR A 68 -17.47 -5.26 -47.21
N THR A 69 -17.02 -4.60 -48.29
CA THR A 69 -16.30 -3.32 -48.21
C THR A 69 -17.15 -2.21 -48.83
N ILE A 70 -17.01 -0.98 -48.34
CA ILE A 70 -17.58 0.23 -48.92
C ILE A 70 -16.47 0.95 -49.67
N ALA A 71 -16.66 1.19 -50.97
CA ALA A 71 -15.68 1.83 -51.83
C ALA A 71 -16.34 2.67 -52.93
N GLY A 72 -15.53 3.50 -53.59
CA GLY A 72 -15.89 4.17 -54.84
C GLY A 72 -16.20 3.13 -55.93
N THR A 73 -17.40 3.21 -56.50
CA THR A 73 -17.92 2.23 -57.46
C THR A 73 -18.55 2.91 -58.66
N ASN A 74 -18.69 2.17 -59.76
CA ASN A 74 -19.48 2.59 -60.92
C ASN A 74 -20.93 2.06 -60.82
N PRO A 75 -21.84 2.42 -61.74
CA PRO A 75 -23.23 1.94 -61.70
C PRO A 75 -23.38 0.42 -61.85
N ALA A 76 -22.35 -0.27 -62.35
CA ALA A 76 -22.31 -1.73 -62.40
C ALA A 76 -21.84 -2.38 -61.08
N GLY A 77 -21.57 -1.59 -60.04
CA GLY A 77 -21.11 -2.07 -58.74
C GLY A 77 -19.70 -2.64 -58.79
N GLN A 78 -18.84 -2.13 -59.68
CA GLN A 78 -17.43 -2.46 -59.78
C GLN A 78 -16.59 -1.38 -59.09
N PRO A 79 -15.59 -1.76 -58.28
CA PRO A 79 -14.77 -0.78 -57.60
C PRO A 79 -13.90 -0.02 -58.61
N LYS A 80 -13.67 1.28 -58.34
CA LYS A 80 -12.94 2.19 -59.22
C LYS A 80 -12.00 3.08 -58.41
N ASN A 81 -10.93 3.54 -59.06
CA ASN A 81 -9.94 4.43 -58.48
C ASN A 81 -10.48 5.85 -58.32
N GLY A 82 -10.00 6.59 -57.32
CA GLY A 82 -10.18 8.04 -57.22
C GLY A 82 -11.48 8.46 -56.54
N GLN A 83 -11.40 8.77 -55.26
CA GLN A 83 -12.51 9.29 -54.46
C GLN A 83 -12.03 10.26 -53.38
N ALA A 84 -12.80 11.30 -53.15
CA ALA A 84 -12.83 12.05 -51.90
C ALA A 84 -14.31 12.08 -51.50
N ALA A 85 -14.68 11.09 -50.72
CA ALA A 85 -16.07 10.77 -50.46
C ALA A 85 -16.24 10.29 -49.03
N GLY A 86 -17.41 10.55 -48.47
CA GLY A 86 -17.79 10.00 -47.18
C GLY A 86 -19.26 9.61 -47.12
N VAL A 87 -19.55 8.79 -46.12
CA VAL A 87 -20.90 8.36 -45.75
C VAL A 87 -21.03 8.37 -44.25
N LYS A 88 -22.13 8.93 -43.75
CA LYS A 88 -22.53 8.84 -42.34
C LYS A 88 -23.81 8.04 -42.24
N PHE A 89 -23.88 7.16 -41.24
CA PHE A 89 -25.03 6.30 -40.99
C PHE A 89 -25.71 6.65 -39.67
N ASP A 90 -27.04 6.68 -39.67
CA ASP A 90 -27.85 6.46 -38.47
C ASP A 90 -27.83 4.96 -38.14
N VAL A 91 -27.59 4.65 -36.87
CA VAL A 91 -27.49 3.28 -36.34
C VAL A 91 -28.60 3.06 -35.32
N THR A 92 -29.41 2.03 -35.57
CA THR A 92 -30.45 1.55 -34.66
C THR A 92 -30.38 0.04 -34.60
N ALA A 93 -30.61 -0.53 -33.41
CA ALA A 93 -30.69 -1.96 -33.20
C ALA A 93 -31.80 -2.30 -32.20
N THR A 94 -32.20 -3.57 -32.20
CA THR A 94 -33.11 -4.13 -31.21
C THR A 94 -32.57 -5.48 -30.76
N TYR A 95 -32.51 -5.72 -29.46
CA TYR A 95 -32.17 -7.01 -28.87
C TYR A 95 -33.38 -7.53 -28.08
N ASN A 96 -33.79 -8.76 -28.33
CA ASN A 96 -34.99 -9.37 -27.74
C ASN A 96 -36.26 -8.47 -27.79
N GLY A 97 -36.41 -7.70 -28.86
CA GLY A 97 -37.54 -6.79 -29.07
C GLY A 97 -37.44 -5.43 -28.36
N LYS A 98 -36.41 -5.20 -27.54
CA LYS A 98 -36.12 -3.91 -26.91
C LYS A 98 -35.15 -3.09 -27.77
N PRO A 99 -35.33 -1.77 -27.92
CA PRO A 99 -34.34 -0.91 -28.55
C PRO A 99 -33.02 -0.93 -27.77
N VAL A 100 -31.91 -1.14 -28.46
CA VAL A 100 -30.55 -1.09 -27.88
C VAL A 100 -29.62 -0.31 -28.81
N LYS A 101 -28.55 0.23 -28.26
CA LYS A 101 -27.50 0.88 -29.05
C LYS A 101 -26.37 -0.14 -29.27
N PRO A 102 -26.10 -0.55 -30.51
CA PRO A 102 -25.09 -1.57 -30.75
C PRO A 102 -23.68 -0.99 -30.70
N GLY A 103 -22.68 -1.87 -30.61
CA GLY A 103 -21.31 -1.53 -30.94
C GLY A 103 -21.04 -1.63 -32.44
N ILE A 104 -20.05 -0.87 -32.90
CA ILE A 104 -19.56 -0.89 -34.28
C ILE A 104 -18.09 -1.27 -34.27
N VAL A 105 -17.72 -2.12 -35.22
CA VAL A 105 -16.32 -2.43 -35.53
C VAL A 105 -15.96 -1.98 -36.94
N MET A 106 -14.79 -1.39 -37.12
CA MET A 106 -14.34 -0.89 -38.42
C MET A 106 -12.89 -1.24 -38.70
N THR A 107 -12.55 -1.48 -39.96
CA THR A 107 -11.17 -1.71 -40.40
C THR A 107 -11.03 -1.34 -41.87
N SER A 108 -9.81 -1.10 -42.34
CA SER A 108 -9.61 -0.89 -43.78
C SER A 108 -9.79 -2.19 -44.56
N GLY A 109 -10.44 -2.06 -45.71
CA GLY A 109 -10.57 -3.10 -46.72
C GLY A 109 -9.43 -3.10 -47.74
N GLU A 110 -8.42 -2.23 -47.63
CA GLU A 110 -7.27 -2.15 -48.56
C GLU A 110 -5.97 -1.80 -47.82
N ASP A 111 -4.85 -1.78 -48.54
CA ASP A 111 -3.61 -1.15 -48.09
C ASP A 111 -3.72 0.37 -48.22
N ILE A 112 -3.47 1.09 -47.13
CA ILE A 112 -3.39 2.55 -47.04
C ILE A 112 -1.92 2.97 -47.07
N GLY A 113 -1.54 3.68 -48.13
CA GLY A 113 -0.21 4.26 -48.31
C GLY A 113 -0.07 5.71 -47.83
N THR A 114 1.06 6.34 -48.17
CA THR A 114 1.36 7.74 -47.78
C THR A 114 0.57 8.80 -48.57
N LEU A 115 -0.28 8.38 -49.49
CA LEU A 115 -1.04 9.23 -50.43
C LEU A 115 -2.55 9.13 -50.21
N GLU A 116 -2.96 8.43 -49.15
CA GLU A 116 -4.31 7.91 -48.98
C GLU A 116 -4.71 8.07 -47.52
N SER A 117 -6.00 8.32 -47.28
CA SER A 117 -6.54 8.47 -45.94
C SER A 117 -7.89 7.80 -45.82
N GLU A 118 -8.07 7.08 -44.74
CA GLU A 118 -9.36 6.67 -44.23
C GLU A 118 -9.56 7.30 -42.86
N ILE A 119 -10.73 7.88 -42.63
CA ILE A 119 -11.12 8.50 -41.37
C ILE A 119 -12.47 7.97 -40.95
N TYR A 120 -12.57 7.55 -39.69
CA TYR A 120 -13.77 7.03 -39.08
C TYR A 120 -14.19 7.93 -37.92
N THR A 121 -15.48 8.23 -37.84
CA THR A 121 -16.06 9.04 -36.78
C THR A 121 -17.17 8.27 -36.09
N THR A 122 -17.28 8.39 -34.78
CA THR A 122 -18.37 7.78 -33.99
C THR A 122 -18.95 8.82 -33.04
N ASN A 123 -20.23 8.71 -32.71
CA ASN A 123 -20.81 9.41 -31.56
C ASN A 123 -20.97 8.52 -30.32
N GLY A 124 -20.51 7.27 -30.41
CA GLY A 124 -20.44 6.32 -29.31
C GLY A 124 -19.23 6.57 -28.39
N THR A 125 -18.82 5.53 -27.67
CA THR A 125 -17.58 5.56 -26.89
C THR A 125 -16.37 5.84 -27.80
N PRO A 126 -15.29 6.45 -27.27
CA PRO A 126 -14.08 6.67 -28.05
C PRO A 126 -13.56 5.38 -28.71
N TRP A 127 -12.91 5.50 -29.86
CA TRP A 127 -12.38 4.35 -30.60
C TRP A 127 -11.33 3.61 -29.77
N ASP A 128 -11.56 2.33 -29.57
CA ASP A 128 -10.62 1.40 -28.96
C ASP A 128 -10.09 0.40 -29.98
N LEU A 129 -8.95 -0.21 -29.67
CA LEU A 129 -8.27 -1.17 -30.53
C LEU A 129 -8.76 -2.59 -30.20
N ALA A 130 -9.66 -3.14 -31.02
CA ALA A 130 -10.13 -4.51 -30.86
C ALA A 130 -9.03 -5.52 -31.23
N ALA A 131 -8.37 -5.32 -32.37
CA ALA A 131 -7.33 -6.24 -32.84
C ALA A 131 -6.35 -5.56 -33.78
N ILE A 132 -5.18 -6.19 -33.94
CA ILE A 132 -4.25 -5.91 -35.04
C ILE A 132 -4.21 -7.14 -35.94
N VAL A 133 -4.49 -6.94 -37.23
CA VAL A 133 -4.51 -7.99 -38.23
C VAL A 133 -3.32 -7.80 -39.16
N GLY A 134 -2.47 -8.83 -39.27
CA GLY A 134 -1.31 -8.77 -40.15
C GLY A 134 -0.47 -10.05 -40.09
N TYR A 135 0.76 -9.95 -40.58
CA TYR A 135 1.69 -11.06 -40.65
C TYR A 135 2.68 -11.03 -39.49
N GLY A 136 3.23 -12.18 -39.11
CA GLY A 136 4.28 -12.27 -38.08
C GLY A 136 5.56 -11.50 -38.42
N SER A 137 5.75 -11.09 -39.68
CA SER A 137 6.85 -10.25 -40.15
C SER A 137 6.62 -8.74 -39.93
N ASN A 138 5.43 -8.33 -39.48
CA ASN A 138 5.10 -6.92 -39.33
C ASN A 138 5.93 -6.30 -38.19
N LYS A 139 6.51 -5.14 -38.44
CA LYS A 139 7.36 -4.41 -37.49
C LYS A 139 6.57 -3.42 -36.63
N ASN A 140 5.37 -3.04 -37.08
CA ASN A 140 4.51 -2.09 -36.41
C ASN A 140 3.06 -2.62 -36.41
N ALA A 141 2.30 -2.26 -35.37
CA ALA A 141 0.87 -2.56 -35.29
C ALA A 141 0.10 -1.88 -36.44
N TYR A 142 0.32 -0.58 -36.61
CA TYR A 142 0.01 0.27 -37.75
C TYR A 142 0.91 1.51 -37.64
N VAL A 143 0.90 2.42 -38.61
CA VAL A 143 1.70 3.65 -38.55
C VAL A 143 0.79 4.87 -38.70
N PRO A 144 0.64 5.74 -37.69
CA PRO A 144 -0.05 7.02 -37.85
C PRO A 144 0.50 7.81 -39.06
N LEU A 145 -0.40 8.37 -39.86
CA LEU A 145 -0.09 9.18 -41.04
C LEU A 145 -0.36 10.64 -40.70
N ASP A 146 0.61 11.28 -40.05
CA ASP A 146 0.60 12.70 -39.67
C ASP A 146 1.04 13.62 -40.82
N LYS A 147 1.71 13.06 -41.84
CA LYS A 147 2.17 13.78 -43.02
C LYS A 147 1.78 13.09 -44.31
N PHE A 148 1.17 13.83 -45.23
CA PHE A 148 0.94 13.33 -46.58
C PHE A 148 2.13 13.55 -47.49
N LYS A 149 2.28 12.64 -48.44
CA LYS A 149 2.96 12.96 -49.69
C LYS A 149 1.93 13.50 -50.69
N ASP A 150 2.39 14.30 -51.64
CA ASP A 150 1.56 14.79 -52.74
C ASP A 150 0.88 13.65 -53.52
N MET A 151 -0.46 13.66 -53.61
CA MET A 151 -1.23 12.65 -54.35
C MET A 151 -0.71 12.48 -55.77
N ASN A 152 -0.54 11.23 -56.23
CA ASN A 152 0.08 10.81 -57.50
C ASN A 152 -0.06 11.82 -58.67
N GLY A 153 0.93 12.72 -58.82
CA GLY A 153 0.96 13.80 -59.83
C GLY A 153 0.83 15.24 -59.30
N GLY A 154 0.75 15.45 -57.98
CA GLY A 154 0.77 16.75 -57.32
C GLY A 154 -0.46 17.63 -57.57
N LYS A 155 -0.34 18.94 -57.33
CA LYS A 155 -1.40 19.95 -57.51
C LYS A 155 -2.16 19.79 -58.82
N THR A 156 -1.44 19.63 -59.92
CA THR A 156 -2.04 19.58 -61.26
C THR A 156 -2.95 18.37 -61.46
N ALA A 157 -2.61 17.22 -60.88
CA ALA A 157 -3.40 15.99 -61.05
C ALA A 157 -4.68 16.00 -60.21
N ILE A 158 -4.61 16.46 -58.96
CA ILE A 158 -5.75 16.47 -58.05
C ILE A 158 -6.79 17.54 -58.44
N LEU A 159 -6.34 18.70 -58.95
CA LEU A 159 -7.23 19.77 -59.44
C LEU A 159 -8.04 19.39 -60.69
N LYS A 160 -7.77 18.25 -61.33
CA LYS A 160 -8.63 17.73 -62.41
C LYS A 160 -10.04 17.38 -61.94
N TRP A 161 -10.20 17.07 -60.66
CA TRP A 161 -11.46 16.58 -60.09
C TRP A 161 -11.75 17.09 -58.68
N GLN A 162 -10.88 17.97 -58.15
CA GLN A 162 -11.02 18.68 -56.89
C GLN A 162 -10.78 20.18 -57.05
N ASP A 163 -11.21 20.95 -56.05
CA ASP A 163 -11.04 22.39 -56.00
C ASP A 163 -9.71 22.82 -55.32
N GLU A 164 -9.34 24.10 -55.45
CA GLU A 164 -8.10 24.63 -54.88
C GLU A 164 -8.11 24.65 -53.35
N LYS A 165 -9.29 24.80 -52.73
CA LYS A 165 -9.43 24.76 -51.26
C LYS A 165 -9.09 23.38 -50.72
N PHE A 166 -9.53 22.33 -51.39
CA PHE A 166 -9.21 20.93 -51.09
C PHE A 166 -7.71 20.68 -51.20
N TYR A 167 -7.09 21.11 -52.30
CA TYR A 167 -5.64 20.98 -52.47
C TYR A 167 -4.87 21.68 -51.34
N ASN A 168 -5.24 22.91 -51.01
CA ASN A 168 -4.57 23.67 -49.95
C ASN A 168 -4.73 22.98 -48.59
N ALA A 169 -5.91 22.43 -48.28
CA ALA A 169 -6.14 21.64 -47.07
C ALA A 169 -5.34 20.34 -47.04
N LEU A 170 -5.20 19.65 -48.18
CA LEU A 170 -4.38 18.45 -48.33
C LEU A 170 -2.90 18.76 -48.11
N SER A 171 -2.37 19.79 -48.78
CA SER A 171 -0.99 20.25 -48.60
C SER A 171 -0.71 20.78 -47.19
N GLY A 172 -1.74 21.32 -46.53
CA GLY A 172 -1.70 21.71 -45.12
C GLY A 172 -2.00 20.58 -44.13
N GLU A 173 -1.95 19.32 -44.59
CA GLU A 173 -2.06 18.10 -43.78
C GLU A 173 -3.39 17.96 -43.02
N LYS A 174 -4.47 18.66 -43.42
CA LYS A 174 -5.74 18.69 -42.68
C LYS A 174 -6.56 17.39 -42.76
N PHE A 175 -6.20 16.51 -43.69
CA PHE A 175 -6.74 15.14 -43.80
C PHE A 175 -5.89 14.10 -43.06
N ALA A 176 -4.77 14.52 -42.45
CA ALA A 176 -3.82 13.64 -41.78
C ALA A 176 -4.28 13.46 -40.33
N THR A 177 -3.70 12.52 -39.60
CA THR A 177 -3.98 12.50 -38.16
C THR A 177 -3.24 13.66 -37.48
N PRO A 178 -3.92 14.46 -36.64
CA PRO A 178 -3.23 15.39 -35.74
C PRO A 178 -2.54 14.65 -34.58
N ASP A 179 -2.96 13.41 -34.29
CA ASP A 179 -2.35 12.53 -33.31
C ASP A 179 -1.38 11.57 -34.00
N ALA A 180 -0.11 11.96 -34.02
CA ALA A 180 0.99 11.18 -34.58
C ALA A 180 1.37 9.94 -33.74
N THR A 181 0.75 9.74 -32.57
CA THR A 181 1.04 8.63 -31.66
C THR A 181 0.08 7.46 -31.89
N THR A 182 -1.23 7.74 -31.94
CA THR A 182 -2.25 6.67 -31.98
C THR A 182 -3.25 6.81 -33.13
N ALA A 183 -3.07 7.77 -34.04
CA ALA A 183 -4.04 8.07 -35.09
C ALA A 183 -5.47 8.36 -34.58
N GLY A 184 -5.61 8.74 -33.29
CA GLY A 184 -6.88 9.08 -32.66
C GLY A 184 -7.55 7.97 -31.85
N LEU A 185 -6.83 6.91 -31.44
CA LEU A 185 -7.35 5.97 -30.42
C LEU A 185 -7.65 6.74 -29.12
N GLY A 186 -8.70 6.33 -28.41
CA GLY A 186 -9.21 7.06 -27.24
C GLY A 186 -9.96 8.35 -27.61
N SER A 187 -10.24 8.60 -28.89
CA SER A 187 -11.08 9.72 -29.34
C SER A 187 -12.26 9.25 -30.22
N GLN A 188 -13.21 10.14 -30.48
CA GLN A 188 -14.33 9.87 -31.40
C GLN A 188 -13.94 9.97 -32.89
N VAL A 189 -12.68 10.24 -33.22
CA VAL A 189 -12.15 10.38 -34.58
C VAL A 189 -10.84 9.61 -34.71
N PHE A 190 -10.90 8.44 -35.32
CA PHE A 190 -9.71 7.67 -35.67
C PHE A 190 -9.48 7.73 -37.18
N GLY A 191 -8.25 7.92 -37.63
CA GLY A 191 -7.98 7.89 -39.06
C GLY A 191 -6.68 8.56 -39.45
N GLY A 192 -6.33 8.47 -40.73
CA GLY A 192 -5.01 8.90 -41.21
C GLY A 192 -3.94 7.99 -40.62
N TYR A 193 -3.88 6.75 -41.09
CA TYR A 193 -2.88 5.76 -40.72
C TYR A 193 -2.46 4.96 -41.95
N ARG A 194 -1.36 4.23 -41.83
CA ARG A 194 -0.88 3.27 -42.82
C ARG A 194 -0.80 1.88 -42.24
N ASN A 195 -1.21 0.91 -43.04
CA ASN A 195 -1.10 -0.52 -42.79
C ASN A 195 -0.22 -1.21 -43.84
N ASN A 196 0.60 -0.45 -44.57
CA ASN A 196 1.54 -0.96 -45.56
C ASN A 196 3.00 -0.90 -45.09
N GLY A 197 3.93 -1.49 -45.87
CA GLY A 197 5.36 -1.38 -45.59
C GLY A 197 5.81 -2.13 -44.32
N GLY A 198 5.16 -3.25 -44.00
CA GLY A 198 5.41 -4.05 -42.81
C GLY A 198 4.64 -3.59 -41.57
N ALA A 199 3.55 -2.85 -41.74
CA ALA A 199 2.62 -2.47 -40.68
C ALA A 199 1.37 -3.36 -40.73
N GLY A 200 0.75 -3.64 -39.58
CA GLY A 200 -0.55 -4.33 -39.53
C GLY A 200 -1.73 -3.39 -39.80
N THR A 201 -2.93 -3.96 -39.83
CA THR A 201 -4.19 -3.22 -39.97
C THR A 201 -4.95 -3.22 -38.64
N PRO A 202 -5.33 -2.04 -38.11
CA PRO A 202 -6.14 -1.97 -36.91
C PRO A 202 -7.60 -2.35 -37.20
N VAL A 203 -8.17 -3.11 -36.28
CA VAL A 203 -9.62 -3.31 -36.17
C VAL A 203 -10.07 -2.48 -34.97
N LEU A 204 -10.92 -1.51 -35.24
CA LEU A 204 -11.39 -0.52 -34.29
C LEU A 204 -12.74 -0.93 -33.74
N SER A 205 -13.01 -0.50 -32.52
CA SER A 205 -14.22 -0.79 -31.77
C SER A 205 -14.76 0.49 -31.14
N THR A 206 -16.07 0.65 -31.16
CA THR A 206 -16.81 1.69 -30.44
C THR A 206 -18.15 1.10 -30.01
N ALA A 207 -18.67 1.54 -28.87
CA ALA A 207 -19.92 1.06 -28.28
C ALA A 207 -20.95 2.18 -28.17
N ASN A 208 -22.19 1.87 -27.78
CA ASN A 208 -23.24 2.87 -27.55
C ASN A 208 -23.54 3.76 -28.78
N VAL A 209 -23.43 3.19 -29.99
CA VAL A 209 -23.40 3.99 -31.24
C VAL A 209 -24.81 4.29 -31.75
N THR A 210 -25.04 5.55 -32.09
CA THR A 210 -26.23 5.98 -32.85
C THR A 210 -25.89 6.64 -34.19
N GLU A 211 -24.64 7.11 -34.35
CA GLU A 211 -24.11 7.63 -35.61
C GLU A 211 -22.65 7.21 -35.80
N VAL A 212 -22.33 6.74 -37.02
CA VAL A 212 -20.97 6.40 -37.42
C VAL A 212 -20.69 6.88 -38.84
N GLY A 213 -19.49 7.40 -39.07
CA GLY A 213 -19.05 7.99 -40.33
C GLY A 213 -17.78 7.34 -40.86
N LEU A 214 -17.69 7.26 -42.17
CA LEU A 214 -16.55 6.78 -42.93
C LEU A 214 -16.20 7.81 -44.01
N TYR A 215 -14.93 8.18 -44.10
CA TYR A 215 -14.43 9.13 -45.09
C TYR A 215 -13.17 8.58 -45.74
N ILE A 216 -13.16 8.54 -47.07
CA ILE A 216 -12.06 8.00 -47.87
C ILE A 216 -11.53 9.08 -48.81
N MET A 217 -10.22 9.26 -48.80
CA MET A 217 -9.48 10.12 -49.71
C MET A 217 -8.35 9.33 -50.36
N SER A 218 -8.46 9.07 -51.66
CA SER A 218 -7.39 8.41 -52.43
C SER A 218 -7.54 8.66 -53.93
N SER A 219 -6.41 8.67 -54.65
CA SER A 219 -6.37 8.60 -56.12
C SER A 219 -6.45 7.16 -56.65
N GLY A 220 -6.13 6.18 -55.80
CA GLY A 220 -6.28 4.74 -56.04
C GLY A 220 -7.65 4.22 -55.61
N GLN A 221 -7.79 2.90 -55.60
CA GLN A 221 -8.97 2.21 -55.07
C GLN A 221 -8.75 1.99 -53.57
N GLN A 222 -9.62 2.56 -52.74
CA GLN A 222 -9.60 2.38 -51.28
C GLN A 222 -10.98 1.94 -50.80
N SER A 223 -11.03 1.14 -49.75
CA SER A 223 -12.30 0.62 -49.24
C SER A 223 -12.22 0.36 -47.75
N SER A 224 -13.36 0.37 -47.07
CA SER A 224 -13.40 0.10 -45.63
C SER A 224 -14.49 -0.92 -45.29
N MET A 225 -14.28 -1.66 -44.21
CA MET A 225 -15.20 -2.65 -43.69
C MET A 225 -15.87 -2.12 -42.42
N ILE A 226 -17.14 -2.46 -42.26
CA ILE A 226 -17.93 -2.12 -41.09
C ILE A 226 -18.71 -3.36 -40.61
N GLY A 227 -18.72 -3.57 -39.30
CA GLY A 227 -19.45 -4.64 -38.63
C GLY A 227 -20.24 -4.10 -37.43
N ILE A 228 -21.22 -4.88 -36.99
CA ILE A 228 -22.05 -4.62 -35.82
C ILE A 228 -21.69 -5.67 -34.77
N LYS A 229 -21.56 -5.25 -33.52
CA LYS A 229 -21.37 -6.15 -32.38
C LYS A 229 -22.36 -5.84 -31.26
N PHE A 230 -22.60 -6.86 -30.46
CA PHE A 230 -23.28 -6.78 -29.19
C PHE A 230 -22.28 -7.17 -28.11
N SER A 231 -22.29 -6.42 -27.04
CA SER A 231 -21.34 -6.56 -25.96
C SER A 231 -22.07 -6.52 -24.65
N ASP A 232 -21.39 -7.05 -23.65
CA ASP A 232 -21.65 -6.86 -22.24
C ASP A 232 -20.41 -6.13 -21.66
N PHE A 233 -20.63 -5.16 -20.79
CA PHE A 233 -19.59 -4.30 -20.20
C PHE A 233 -19.73 -4.32 -18.69
N GLY A 234 -18.59 -4.27 -17.98
CA GLY A 234 -18.62 -4.09 -16.54
C GLY A 234 -18.93 -2.65 -16.11
N ASP A 235 -19.38 -2.52 -14.87
CA ASP A 235 -20.01 -1.31 -14.33
C ASP A 235 -19.12 -0.51 -13.40
N LEU A 236 -17.91 -1.03 -13.13
CA LEU A 236 -16.94 -0.29 -12.34
C LEU A 236 -16.47 0.99 -13.05
N PRO A 237 -16.12 2.02 -12.27
CA PRO A 237 -15.56 3.27 -12.79
C PRO A 237 -14.36 3.06 -13.73
N GLU A 238 -14.12 4.03 -14.62
CA GLU A 238 -13.01 4.03 -15.59
C GLU A 238 -11.64 3.74 -14.95
N SER A 239 -11.43 4.10 -13.68
CA SER A 239 -10.20 3.82 -12.94
C SER A 239 -9.85 2.33 -12.83
N TYR A 240 -10.85 1.44 -12.87
CA TYR A 240 -10.65 -0.02 -12.92
C TYR A 240 -10.33 -0.55 -14.33
N GLY A 241 -10.51 0.30 -15.34
CA GLY A 241 -10.41 -0.04 -16.76
C GLY A 241 -11.67 -0.72 -17.29
N MET A 242 -11.97 -0.45 -18.56
CA MET A 242 -13.10 -1.02 -19.27
C MET A 242 -12.92 -2.54 -19.48
N ALA A 243 -13.87 -3.34 -19.02
CA ALA A 243 -14.00 -4.74 -19.41
C ALA A 243 -15.16 -4.87 -20.39
N GLU A 244 -14.93 -5.57 -21.50
CA GLU A 244 -15.93 -5.78 -22.54
C GLU A 244 -15.92 -7.23 -22.99
N HIS A 245 -17.10 -7.84 -23.12
CA HIS A 245 -17.28 -9.21 -23.58
C HIS A 245 -18.24 -9.25 -24.77
N TYR A 246 -17.83 -9.87 -25.88
CA TYR A 246 -18.69 -9.95 -27.06
C TYR A 246 -19.72 -11.07 -26.92
N LEU A 247 -20.95 -10.75 -27.29
CA LEU A 247 -22.07 -11.69 -27.27
C LEU A 247 -22.41 -12.16 -28.66
N ARG A 248 -22.26 -13.47 -28.92
CA ARG A 248 -22.57 -14.05 -30.22
C ARG A 248 -22.95 -15.52 -30.12
N THR A 249 -24.18 -15.82 -30.50
CA THR A 249 -24.70 -17.20 -30.53
C THR A 249 -24.61 -17.87 -31.90
N GLN A 250 -24.46 -17.12 -33.00
CA GLN A 250 -24.33 -17.73 -34.32
C GLN A 250 -23.56 -16.88 -35.33
N SER A 251 -23.14 -17.51 -36.43
CA SER A 251 -22.72 -16.89 -37.69
C SER A 251 -23.59 -17.37 -38.82
N ILE A 252 -23.73 -16.55 -39.85
CA ILE A 252 -24.30 -16.95 -41.13
C ILE A 252 -23.24 -16.73 -42.20
N ASP A 253 -22.86 -17.79 -42.89
CA ASP A 253 -22.01 -17.69 -44.06
C ASP A 253 -22.76 -17.00 -45.20
N TYR A 254 -22.15 -15.99 -45.82
CA TYR A 254 -22.84 -15.18 -46.81
C TYR A 254 -23.17 -15.95 -48.09
N ASP A 255 -22.25 -16.79 -48.57
CA ASP A 255 -22.38 -17.47 -49.86
C ASP A 255 -23.28 -18.70 -49.77
N THR A 256 -23.08 -19.53 -48.76
CA THR A 256 -23.80 -20.79 -48.55
C THR A 256 -25.07 -20.64 -47.73
N LYS A 257 -25.24 -19.51 -47.02
CA LYS A 257 -26.28 -19.31 -46.00
C LYS A 257 -26.21 -20.31 -44.84
N ALA A 258 -25.10 -21.04 -44.71
CA ALA A 258 -24.90 -21.98 -43.62
C ALA A 258 -24.88 -21.24 -42.28
N ILE A 259 -25.66 -21.74 -41.33
CA ILE A 259 -25.69 -21.21 -39.96
C ILE A 259 -24.71 -22.03 -39.13
N LYS A 260 -23.70 -21.38 -38.55
CA LYS A 260 -22.80 -21.97 -37.57
C LYS A 260 -23.17 -21.46 -36.19
N GLN A 261 -23.61 -22.36 -35.32
CA GLN A 261 -23.89 -22.06 -33.92
C GLN A 261 -22.56 -21.87 -33.17
N ILE A 262 -22.55 -20.94 -32.24
CA ILE A 262 -21.35 -20.55 -31.48
C ILE A 262 -21.64 -20.76 -30.00
N GLN A 263 -20.68 -21.42 -29.35
CA GLN A 263 -20.65 -21.56 -27.91
C GLN A 263 -20.44 -20.19 -27.26
N GLN A 264 -21.32 -19.81 -26.35
CA GLN A 264 -21.26 -18.54 -25.62
C GLN A 264 -21.25 -18.84 -24.12
N PRO A 265 -20.10 -18.75 -23.42
CA PRO A 265 -20.10 -18.90 -21.97
C PRO A 265 -20.83 -17.74 -21.27
N TYR A 266 -21.22 -17.93 -20.02
CA TYR A 266 -21.87 -16.92 -19.17
C TYR A 266 -21.64 -17.24 -17.68
N LEU A 267 -21.82 -16.26 -16.81
CA LEU A 267 -21.74 -16.29 -15.35
C LEU A 267 -23.15 -16.39 -14.74
N GLY A 268 -23.22 -17.14 -13.64
CA GLY A 268 -24.47 -17.34 -12.90
C GLY A 268 -25.52 -18.24 -13.54
N LYS A 269 -26.78 -18.01 -13.16
CA LYS A 269 -27.99 -18.76 -13.52
C LYS A 269 -28.74 -18.16 -14.71
N VAL A 270 -28.61 -16.86 -14.94
CA VAL A 270 -29.25 -16.16 -16.06
C VAL A 270 -28.26 -16.05 -17.20
N LYS A 271 -28.74 -16.13 -18.45
CA LYS A 271 -27.87 -16.07 -19.62
C LYS A 271 -27.49 -14.63 -19.89
N ALA A 272 -26.23 -14.41 -20.26
CA ALA A 272 -25.69 -13.17 -20.81
C ALA A 272 -26.73 -12.31 -21.54
N ASP A 273 -26.98 -11.14 -21.00
CA ASP A 273 -27.67 -10.06 -21.69
C ASP A 273 -26.71 -8.93 -22.09
N ILE A 274 -27.24 -7.82 -22.63
CA ILE A 274 -26.42 -6.82 -23.32
C ILE A 274 -26.36 -5.56 -22.49
N ASP A 275 -25.13 -5.18 -22.14
CA ASP A 275 -24.82 -3.81 -21.77
C ASP A 275 -24.26 -3.05 -22.95
N SER A 276 -25.01 -2.04 -23.36
CA SER A 276 -24.66 -1.26 -24.54
C SER A 276 -23.57 -0.21 -24.30
N ALA A 277 -23.22 0.03 -23.03
CA ALA A 277 -22.21 0.97 -22.59
C ALA A 277 -21.65 0.54 -21.23
N PRO A 278 -20.39 0.90 -20.90
CA PRO A 278 -19.87 0.72 -19.56
C PRO A 278 -20.72 1.45 -18.52
N GLY A 279 -21.02 0.78 -17.42
CA GLY A 279 -21.56 1.41 -16.22
C GLY A 279 -20.54 2.35 -15.55
N THR A 280 -20.95 2.95 -14.43
CA THR A 280 -20.07 3.85 -13.65
C THR A 280 -20.01 3.53 -12.17
N HIS A 281 -20.95 2.72 -11.67
CA HIS A 281 -21.04 2.30 -10.28
C HIS A 281 -21.77 0.95 -10.23
N VAL A 282 -21.29 0.04 -9.39
CA VAL A 282 -21.87 -1.30 -9.15
C VAL A 282 -23.29 -1.26 -8.55
N ARG A 283 -23.67 -0.16 -7.89
CA ARG A 283 -24.98 -0.04 -7.23
C ARG A 283 -25.53 1.38 -7.35
N GLY A 284 -26.84 1.49 -7.56
CA GLY A 284 -27.58 2.75 -7.49
C GLY A 284 -28.09 3.23 -8.85
N ILE A 285 -28.51 4.50 -8.91
CA ILE A 285 -29.04 5.10 -10.15
C ILE A 285 -27.91 5.17 -11.18
N GLY A 286 -28.03 4.41 -12.27
CA GLY A 286 -27.04 4.36 -13.35
C GLY A 286 -26.18 3.09 -13.40
N SER A 287 -26.46 2.10 -12.55
CA SER A 287 -26.13 0.69 -12.81
C SER A 287 -27.29 0.08 -13.62
N ASP A 288 -26.99 -0.61 -14.71
CA ASP A 288 -27.71 -1.78 -15.26
C ASP A 288 -28.44 -2.60 -14.20
N ASP A 289 -27.78 -2.92 -13.10
CA ASP A 289 -28.26 -3.63 -11.91
C ASP A 289 -29.55 -3.01 -11.30
N ALA A 290 -29.83 -1.74 -11.60
CA ALA A 290 -31.04 -1.00 -11.17
C ALA A 290 -32.10 -0.81 -12.28
N THR A 291 -31.80 -1.13 -13.54
CA THR A 291 -32.63 -0.78 -14.71
C THR A 291 -32.90 -1.91 -15.69
N GLU A 292 -32.04 -2.92 -15.75
CA GLU A 292 -32.09 -4.11 -16.58
C GLU A 292 -32.45 -5.32 -15.69
N THR A 293 -32.91 -6.42 -16.27
CA THR A 293 -33.48 -7.54 -15.50
C THR A 293 -32.72 -8.83 -15.78
N GLY A 294 -31.83 -9.24 -14.87
CA GLY A 294 -31.71 -10.67 -14.54
C GLY A 294 -30.37 -11.25 -14.10
N ASP A 295 -29.23 -10.71 -14.52
CA ASP A 295 -27.91 -11.38 -14.39
C ASP A 295 -26.93 -10.73 -13.39
N GLU A 296 -27.02 -9.47 -12.98
CA GLU A 296 -25.87 -8.91 -12.22
C GLU A 296 -25.86 -9.14 -10.68
N GLY A 297 -26.86 -9.88 -10.17
CA GLY A 297 -27.10 -10.05 -8.74
C GLY A 297 -26.23 -11.11 -8.03
N VAL A 298 -25.83 -10.83 -6.78
CA VAL A 298 -25.16 -11.79 -5.88
C VAL A 298 -25.87 -13.17 -5.84
N ASP A 299 -27.19 -13.19 -5.80
CA ASP A 299 -28.00 -14.42 -5.72
C ASP A 299 -27.89 -15.34 -6.97
N GLN A 300 -27.50 -14.75 -8.09
CA GLN A 300 -27.42 -15.42 -9.39
C GLN A 300 -25.98 -15.85 -9.70
N LEU A 301 -25.02 -14.96 -9.42
CA LEU A 301 -23.60 -15.14 -9.67
C LEU A 301 -22.91 -16.01 -8.62
N ILE A 302 -23.22 -15.83 -7.33
CA ILE A 302 -22.48 -16.44 -6.22
C ILE A 302 -23.11 -17.79 -5.83
N ALA A 303 -22.27 -18.76 -5.46
CA ALA A 303 -22.75 -20.03 -4.92
C ALA A 303 -23.51 -19.79 -3.60
N GLU A 304 -24.55 -20.57 -3.33
CA GLU A 304 -25.47 -20.32 -2.21
C GLU A 304 -24.75 -20.32 -0.86
N GLU A 305 -23.71 -21.15 -0.69
CA GLU A 305 -22.89 -21.17 0.53
C GLU A 305 -22.02 -19.91 0.73
N ASN A 306 -21.87 -19.10 -0.32
CA ASN A 306 -21.13 -17.85 -0.34
C ASN A 306 -22.06 -16.64 -0.44
N VAL A 307 -23.37 -16.81 -0.32
CA VAL A 307 -24.34 -15.70 -0.24
C VAL A 307 -24.70 -15.47 1.22
N HIS A 308 -24.62 -14.22 1.66
CA HIS A 308 -25.13 -13.80 2.97
C HIS A 308 -26.19 -12.72 2.82
N ILE A 309 -27.27 -12.80 3.62
CA ILE A 309 -28.27 -11.74 3.66
C ILE A 309 -27.91 -10.76 4.77
N ASN A 310 -27.54 -9.54 4.39
CA ASN A 310 -27.26 -8.47 5.34
C ASN A 310 -28.48 -8.27 6.24
N LYS A 311 -28.28 -8.36 7.56
CA LYS A 311 -29.40 -8.39 8.53
C LYS A 311 -30.13 -7.08 8.64
N ASP A 312 -29.45 -5.98 8.34
CA ASP A 312 -29.97 -4.63 8.50
C ASP A 312 -30.61 -4.13 7.20
N THR A 313 -30.03 -4.46 6.04
CA THR A 313 -30.52 -4.02 4.73
C THR A 313 -31.42 -5.04 4.02
N GLY A 314 -31.34 -6.32 4.40
CA GLY A 314 -32.03 -7.44 3.75
C GLY A 314 -31.48 -7.80 2.37
N ARG A 315 -30.35 -7.23 1.95
CA ARG A 315 -29.75 -7.46 0.62
C ARG A 315 -28.79 -8.65 0.65
N PRO A 316 -28.69 -9.41 -0.46
CA PRO A 316 -27.63 -10.41 -0.62
C PRO A 316 -26.27 -9.73 -0.81
N GLU A 317 -25.25 -10.28 -0.16
CA GLU A 317 -23.87 -9.84 -0.18
C GLU A 317 -22.94 -11.04 -0.35
N VAL A 318 -21.80 -10.81 -1.00
CA VAL A 318 -20.79 -11.84 -1.22
C VAL A 318 -20.10 -12.17 0.09
N GLN A 319 -20.14 -13.43 0.48
CA GLN A 319 -19.40 -13.97 1.61
C GLN A 319 -18.12 -14.67 1.15
N LEU A 320 -16.98 -14.07 1.47
CA LEU A 320 -15.69 -14.72 1.30
C LEU A 320 -15.44 -15.78 2.39
N VAL A 321 -14.93 -16.94 2.00
CA VAL A 321 -14.38 -17.93 2.92
C VAL A 321 -12.90 -17.63 3.13
N ARG A 322 -12.51 -17.30 4.36
CA ARG A 322 -11.10 -17.15 4.73
C ARG A 322 -10.45 -18.53 4.86
N GLY A 323 -9.40 -18.77 4.09
CA GLY A 323 -8.56 -19.96 4.14
C GLY A 323 -7.26 -19.73 4.92
N PRO A 324 -6.42 -20.78 5.05
CA PRO A 324 -5.08 -20.65 5.63
C PRO A 324 -4.20 -19.69 4.80
N GLU A 325 -3.10 -19.24 5.40
CA GLU A 325 -2.08 -18.37 4.75
C GLU A 325 -2.61 -17.03 4.22
N ASN A 326 -3.75 -16.54 4.74
CA ASN A 326 -4.44 -15.35 4.24
C ASN A 326 -4.90 -15.49 2.80
N THR A 327 -5.47 -16.65 2.49
CA THR A 327 -6.26 -16.81 1.29
C THR A 327 -7.72 -16.43 1.55
N TYR A 328 -8.38 -15.82 0.57
CA TYR A 328 -9.84 -15.75 0.55
C TYR A 328 -10.36 -16.50 -0.65
N LYS A 329 -11.53 -17.10 -0.46
CA LYS A 329 -12.18 -17.91 -1.47
C LYS A 329 -13.61 -17.47 -1.66
N VAL A 330 -14.06 -17.44 -2.90
CA VAL A 330 -15.46 -17.28 -3.24
C VAL A 330 -15.77 -18.26 -4.34
N LYS A 331 -16.94 -18.89 -4.27
CA LYS A 331 -17.42 -19.71 -5.37
C LYS A 331 -18.43 -18.95 -6.18
N VAL A 332 -18.24 -18.99 -7.50
CA VAL A 332 -19.13 -18.39 -8.48
C VAL A 332 -19.76 -19.49 -9.32
N ARG A 333 -20.99 -19.25 -9.77
CA ARG A 333 -21.68 -20.09 -10.76
C ARG A 333 -21.28 -19.63 -12.14
N ALA A 334 -21.05 -20.58 -13.03
CA ALA A 334 -20.63 -20.29 -14.39
C ALA A 334 -21.07 -21.42 -15.33
N SER A 335 -21.24 -21.06 -16.59
CA SER A 335 -21.67 -21.97 -17.63
C SER A 335 -20.78 -21.86 -18.85
N ALA A 336 -20.29 -22.99 -19.32
CA ALA A 336 -19.47 -23.05 -20.52
C ALA A 336 -20.26 -22.70 -21.79
N ASN A 337 -21.60 -22.81 -21.79
CA ASN A 337 -22.44 -22.51 -22.94
C ASN A 337 -23.89 -22.11 -22.60
N GLY A 338 -24.30 -20.89 -22.94
CA GLY A 338 -25.67 -20.37 -22.90
C GLY A 338 -26.43 -20.48 -24.23
N ASN A 339 -25.79 -20.93 -25.31
CA ASN A 339 -26.47 -21.13 -26.59
C ASN A 339 -27.11 -22.52 -26.69
N ASP A 340 -28.43 -22.60 -26.51
CA ASP A 340 -29.19 -23.87 -26.56
C ASP A 340 -29.15 -24.54 -27.94
N LYS A 341 -28.82 -23.80 -29.00
CA LYS A 341 -28.72 -24.33 -30.36
C LYS A 341 -27.34 -24.89 -30.68
N TYR A 342 -26.35 -24.71 -29.80
CA TYR A 342 -25.02 -25.25 -29.98
C TYR A 342 -25.00 -26.75 -29.69
N THR A 343 -24.75 -27.56 -30.73
CA THR A 343 -24.80 -29.03 -30.65
C THR A 343 -23.44 -29.70 -30.79
N ASP A 344 -22.39 -28.93 -31.07
CA ASP A 344 -21.02 -29.43 -31.11
C ASP A 344 -20.51 -29.69 -29.68
N THR A 345 -19.35 -30.35 -29.55
CA THR A 345 -18.70 -30.56 -28.25
C THR A 345 -18.40 -29.22 -27.58
N VAL A 346 -18.96 -29.01 -26.38
CA VAL A 346 -18.67 -27.85 -25.55
C VAL A 346 -17.21 -27.89 -25.12
N ALA A 347 -16.44 -26.89 -25.54
CA ALA A 347 -15.07 -26.70 -25.05
C ALA A 347 -15.10 -26.05 -23.66
N PRO A 348 -14.04 -26.16 -22.86
CA PRO A 348 -13.95 -25.42 -21.61
C PRO A 348 -14.05 -23.90 -21.81
N ALA A 349 -14.55 -23.21 -20.79
CA ALA A 349 -14.43 -21.77 -20.61
C ALA A 349 -13.62 -21.48 -19.33
N TYR A 350 -13.17 -20.24 -19.18
CA TYR A 350 -12.24 -19.83 -18.12
C TYR A 350 -12.80 -18.64 -17.37
N VAL A 351 -12.80 -18.72 -16.05
CA VAL A 351 -13.30 -17.68 -15.13
C VAL A 351 -12.14 -17.13 -14.31
N ARG A 352 -12.12 -15.80 -14.11
CA ARG A 352 -11.18 -15.14 -13.20
C ARG A 352 -11.87 -14.02 -12.43
N GLY A 353 -11.52 -13.86 -11.16
CA GLY A 353 -12.00 -12.78 -10.30
C GLY A 353 -10.90 -11.78 -9.92
N PHE A 354 -11.29 -10.57 -9.55
CA PHE A 354 -10.40 -9.48 -9.13
C PHE A 354 -11.04 -8.70 -7.97
N ILE A 355 -10.29 -8.45 -6.89
CA ILE A 355 -10.79 -7.73 -5.70
C ILE A 355 -9.82 -6.61 -5.32
N ASP A 356 -10.30 -5.36 -5.30
CA ASP A 356 -9.51 -4.19 -4.87
C ASP A 356 -9.44 -4.12 -3.35
N PHE A 357 -8.61 -4.97 -2.74
CA PHE A 357 -8.50 -5.06 -1.29
C PHE A 357 -8.03 -3.73 -0.68
N ASN A 358 -7.15 -3.01 -1.39
CA ASN A 358 -6.55 -1.77 -0.93
C ASN A 358 -7.40 -0.52 -1.18
N GLY A 359 -8.56 -0.67 -1.82
CA GLY A 359 -9.55 0.39 -2.03
C GLY A 359 -9.03 1.57 -2.87
N ASN A 360 -7.98 1.38 -3.67
CA ASN A 360 -7.31 2.48 -4.38
C ASN A 360 -7.95 2.82 -5.72
N GLY A 361 -9.03 2.13 -6.10
CA GLY A 361 -9.80 2.43 -7.30
C GLY A 361 -9.34 1.70 -8.56
N LYS A 362 -8.47 0.70 -8.45
CA LYS A 362 -8.01 -0.15 -9.56
C LYS A 362 -7.69 -1.55 -9.03
N PHE A 363 -7.61 -2.52 -9.95
CA PHE A 363 -7.12 -3.86 -9.62
C PHE A 363 -5.61 -3.95 -9.86
N ASP A 364 -4.84 -4.14 -8.79
CA ASP A 364 -3.40 -4.27 -8.79
C ASP A 364 -2.93 -5.72 -8.97
N LYS A 365 -1.65 -5.89 -9.32
CA LYS A 365 -1.05 -7.22 -9.39
C LYS A 365 -1.07 -7.89 -8.01
N GLY A 366 -1.63 -9.09 -7.94
CA GLY A 366 -1.85 -9.87 -6.71
C GLY A 366 -3.30 -9.85 -6.21
N GLU A 367 -4.13 -8.94 -6.72
CA GLU A 367 -5.57 -8.84 -6.38
C GLU A 367 -6.49 -9.73 -7.22
N GLU A 368 -5.90 -10.40 -8.18
CA GLU A 368 -6.48 -11.46 -9.00
C GLU A 368 -6.64 -12.80 -8.25
N SER A 369 -7.64 -13.58 -8.66
CA SER A 369 -7.74 -14.99 -8.30
C SER A 369 -6.88 -15.89 -9.20
N ASN A 370 -6.83 -17.18 -8.87
CA ASN A 370 -6.53 -18.21 -9.88
C ASN A 370 -7.53 -18.13 -11.05
N VAL A 371 -7.13 -18.64 -12.21
CA VAL A 371 -8.06 -18.94 -13.30
C VAL A 371 -8.74 -20.28 -12.98
N ALA A 372 -10.06 -20.36 -13.14
CA ALA A 372 -10.85 -21.57 -12.94
C ALA A 372 -11.48 -22.03 -14.25
N GLU A 373 -11.47 -23.35 -14.49
CA GLU A 373 -12.01 -23.95 -15.70
C GLU A 373 -13.48 -24.40 -15.53
N VAL A 374 -14.31 -24.05 -16.49
CA VAL A 374 -15.74 -24.36 -16.55
C VAL A 374 -15.99 -25.32 -17.70
N ASN A 375 -16.44 -26.52 -17.38
CA ASN A 375 -16.63 -27.64 -18.31
C ASN A 375 -18.10 -27.96 -18.59
N GLY A 376 -19.01 -27.44 -17.77
CA GLY A 376 -20.45 -27.66 -17.89
C GLY A 376 -21.24 -26.36 -17.73
N ASN A 377 -22.57 -26.50 -17.68
CA ASN A 377 -23.48 -25.39 -17.37
C ASN A 377 -23.90 -25.46 -15.90
N ASP A 378 -24.16 -24.30 -15.30
CA ASP A 378 -24.45 -24.12 -13.87
C ASP A 378 -23.41 -24.81 -12.96
N GLN A 379 -22.15 -24.76 -13.38
CA GLN A 379 -21.03 -25.29 -12.63
C GLN A 379 -20.59 -24.25 -11.59
N THR A 380 -20.43 -24.69 -10.35
CA THR A 380 -19.78 -23.89 -9.31
C THR A 380 -18.26 -24.02 -9.43
N VAL A 381 -17.56 -22.89 -9.53
CA VAL A 381 -16.08 -22.82 -9.57
C VAL A 381 -15.55 -21.97 -8.42
N GLU A 382 -14.42 -22.38 -7.85
CA GLU A 382 -13.78 -21.69 -6.72
C GLU A 382 -12.70 -20.72 -7.22
N LEU A 383 -12.82 -19.46 -6.82
CA LEU A 383 -11.83 -18.41 -7.03
C LEU A 383 -11.09 -18.18 -5.71
N THR A 384 -9.77 -18.35 -5.74
CA THR A 384 -8.87 -18.20 -4.59
C THR A 384 -7.97 -16.98 -4.79
N PHE A 385 -8.00 -16.07 -3.83
CA PHE A 385 -7.19 -14.85 -3.75
C PHE A 385 -6.11 -15.03 -2.69
N THR A 386 -4.87 -14.61 -2.97
CA THR A 386 -3.72 -14.86 -2.09
C THR A 386 -3.08 -13.60 -1.49
N ASN A 387 -3.37 -12.39 -1.99
CA ASN A 387 -2.78 -11.15 -1.49
C ASN A 387 -3.81 -10.26 -0.75
N THR A 388 -4.35 -10.75 0.35
CA THR A 388 -5.60 -10.20 0.91
C THR A 388 -5.41 -9.46 2.25
N GLN A 389 -4.17 -9.14 2.61
CA GLN A 389 -3.88 -8.40 3.85
C GLN A 389 -3.91 -6.88 3.68
N VAL A 390 -4.00 -6.41 2.45
CA VAL A 390 -3.95 -4.99 2.09
C VAL A 390 -5.31 -4.33 2.26
N ILE A 391 -6.05 -4.66 3.31
CA ILE A 391 -7.41 -4.16 3.48
C ILE A 391 -7.36 -2.71 3.96
N ASP A 392 -7.87 -1.78 3.15
CA ASP A 392 -8.04 -0.38 3.52
C ASP A 392 -9.11 -0.23 4.62
N THR A 393 -8.65 0.05 5.83
CA THR A 393 -9.50 0.23 7.02
C THR A 393 -10.48 1.41 6.94
N THR A 394 -10.35 2.28 5.93
CA THR A 394 -11.29 3.36 5.64
C THR A 394 -12.45 2.93 4.72
N LYS A 395 -12.47 1.66 4.30
CA LYS A 395 -13.51 1.09 3.44
C LYS A 395 -14.13 -0.13 4.10
N ASP A 396 -15.45 -0.15 4.23
CA ASP A 396 -16.16 -1.37 4.66
C ASP A 396 -16.50 -2.30 3.50
N VAL A 397 -16.44 -1.76 2.28
CA VAL A 397 -16.82 -2.44 1.05
C VAL A 397 -15.78 -2.16 -0.01
N VAL A 398 -15.40 -3.21 -0.74
CA VAL A 398 -14.51 -3.10 -1.89
C VAL A 398 -15.15 -3.70 -3.14
N ASN A 399 -14.63 -3.31 -4.30
CA ASN A 399 -15.13 -3.72 -5.59
C ASN A 399 -14.56 -5.09 -6.00
N PHE A 400 -15.40 -5.88 -6.65
CA PHE A 400 -15.13 -7.24 -7.09
C PHE A 400 -15.58 -7.40 -8.54
N ARG A 401 -14.71 -7.89 -9.41
CA ARG A 401 -15.01 -8.18 -10.82
C ARG A 401 -14.84 -9.66 -11.10
N VAL A 402 -15.74 -10.26 -11.87
CA VAL A 402 -15.60 -11.61 -12.41
C VAL A 402 -15.71 -11.56 -13.92
N ARG A 403 -14.84 -12.29 -14.62
CA ARG A 403 -14.84 -12.38 -16.08
C ARG A 403 -14.88 -13.83 -16.51
N ILE A 404 -15.66 -14.16 -17.54
CA ILE A 404 -15.63 -15.47 -18.20
C ILE A 404 -15.33 -15.33 -19.69
N ALA A 405 -14.53 -16.21 -20.28
CA ALA A 405 -14.35 -16.29 -21.73
C ALA A 405 -13.98 -17.71 -22.17
N LYS A 406 -14.05 -17.98 -23.47
CA LYS A 406 -13.56 -19.24 -24.06
C LYS A 406 -12.04 -19.38 -24.08
N ASP A 407 -11.32 -18.25 -24.09
CA ASP A 407 -9.87 -18.19 -24.16
C ASP A 407 -9.36 -17.63 -22.83
N GLU A 408 -8.52 -18.41 -22.15
CA GLU A 408 -7.93 -18.07 -20.85
C GLU A 408 -7.22 -16.70 -20.88
N ALA A 409 -6.49 -16.41 -21.96
CA ALA A 409 -5.75 -15.15 -22.10
C ALA A 409 -6.66 -13.91 -22.07
N GLN A 410 -7.96 -14.06 -22.35
CA GLN A 410 -8.92 -12.96 -22.37
C GLN A 410 -9.50 -12.62 -20.99
N VAL A 411 -9.32 -13.49 -20.00
CA VAL A 411 -9.73 -13.24 -18.60
C VAL A 411 -8.54 -13.05 -17.66
N GLU A 412 -7.30 -13.20 -18.16
CA GLU A 412 -6.09 -12.93 -17.38
C GLU A 412 -6.02 -11.48 -16.89
N ARG A 413 -6.65 -10.52 -17.56
CA ARG A 413 -6.63 -9.11 -17.14
C ARG A 413 -8.01 -8.69 -16.63
N PRO A 414 -8.10 -7.73 -15.70
CA PRO A 414 -9.39 -7.23 -15.22
C PRO A 414 -10.11 -6.35 -16.26
N ASN A 415 -9.42 -5.96 -17.32
CA ASN A 415 -9.91 -5.05 -18.36
C ASN A 415 -9.49 -5.53 -19.76
N GLY A 416 -10.00 -4.85 -20.80
CA GLY A 416 -9.83 -5.19 -22.20
C GLY A 416 -10.96 -6.07 -22.75
N ILE A 417 -10.85 -6.40 -24.03
CA ILE A 417 -11.90 -7.07 -24.80
C ILE A 417 -11.73 -8.59 -24.76
N ALA A 418 -12.79 -9.29 -24.38
CA ALA A 418 -12.98 -10.72 -24.60
C ALA A 418 -13.95 -10.95 -25.77
N TYR A 419 -13.67 -11.94 -26.63
CA TYR A 419 -14.50 -12.20 -27.82
C TYR A 419 -15.66 -13.17 -27.57
N SER A 420 -15.91 -13.48 -26.30
CA SER A 420 -16.94 -14.39 -25.82
C SER A 420 -17.11 -14.22 -24.31
N GLY A 421 -18.21 -14.74 -23.77
CA GLY A 421 -18.47 -14.70 -22.33
C GLY A 421 -19.17 -13.43 -21.88
N GLU A 422 -18.99 -13.10 -20.61
CA GLU A 422 -19.51 -11.91 -19.95
C GLU A 422 -18.60 -11.47 -18.79
N VAL A 423 -18.84 -10.28 -18.27
CA VAL A 423 -18.21 -9.67 -17.11
C VAL A 423 -19.28 -9.26 -16.12
N GLU A 424 -18.99 -9.45 -14.83
CA GLU A 424 -19.90 -9.18 -13.74
C GLU A 424 -19.17 -8.41 -12.65
N ASP A 425 -19.71 -7.26 -12.26
CA ASP A 425 -19.16 -6.42 -11.20
C ASP A 425 -20.04 -6.47 -9.94
N ASN A 426 -19.41 -6.59 -8.77
CA ASN A 426 -20.09 -6.63 -7.49
C ASN A 426 -19.28 -5.95 -6.39
N GLN A 427 -19.84 -5.97 -5.19
CA GLN A 427 -19.24 -5.41 -3.99
C GLN A 427 -19.18 -6.46 -2.89
N ILE A 428 -18.08 -6.45 -2.14
CA ILE A 428 -17.88 -7.38 -1.03
C ILE A 428 -17.62 -6.60 0.24
N GLN A 429 -18.23 -7.01 1.35
CA GLN A 429 -17.85 -6.48 2.66
C GLN A 429 -16.51 -7.07 3.06
N VAL A 430 -15.56 -6.20 3.40
CA VAL A 430 -14.26 -6.60 3.94
C VAL A 430 -14.28 -6.55 5.47
N ILE A 431 -13.60 -7.50 6.09
CA ILE A 431 -13.43 -7.54 7.54
C ILE A 431 -12.06 -7.00 7.86
N HIS A 432 -12.01 -5.99 8.71
CA HIS A 432 -10.77 -5.42 9.19
C HIS A 432 -10.34 -6.14 10.46
N PRO A 433 -9.19 -6.82 10.46
CA PRO A 433 -8.71 -7.49 11.65
C PRO A 433 -8.23 -6.44 12.68
N PRO A 434 -8.46 -6.67 13.99
CA PRO A 434 -8.13 -5.70 15.03
C PRO A 434 -6.61 -5.59 15.23
N ARG A 435 -6.13 -4.48 15.79
CA ARG A 435 -4.70 -4.18 15.97
C ARG A 435 -4.40 -3.68 17.38
N GLY A 436 -3.32 -4.16 17.97
CA GLY A 436 -2.77 -3.64 19.21
C GLY A 436 -1.75 -2.52 18.98
N ASP A 437 -1.50 -1.70 19.99
CA ASP A 437 -0.45 -0.67 20.00
C ASP A 437 0.83 -1.15 20.69
N LYS A 438 1.81 -0.23 20.81
CA LYS A 438 3.00 -0.44 21.61
C LYS A 438 3.05 0.56 22.75
N GLU A 439 3.24 0.05 23.97
CA GLU A 439 3.37 0.84 25.19
C GLU A 439 4.64 0.52 25.96
N GLU A 440 5.24 1.54 26.55
CA GLU A 440 6.42 1.41 27.40
C GLU A 440 6.19 2.11 28.75
N THR A 441 6.74 1.55 29.82
CA THR A 441 6.76 2.22 31.14
C THR A 441 8.18 2.34 31.66
N THR A 442 8.38 3.26 32.60
CA THR A 442 9.63 3.38 33.34
C THR A 442 9.31 3.54 34.83
N GLY A 443 9.96 2.75 35.67
CA GLY A 443 9.82 2.81 37.14
C GLY A 443 11.13 2.45 37.84
N LYS A 444 11.26 2.70 39.14
CA LYS A 444 12.48 2.33 39.89
C LYS A 444 12.51 0.84 40.25
N GLN A 445 13.68 0.32 40.61
CA GLN A 445 13.81 -1.07 41.09
C GLN A 445 12.86 -1.37 42.27
N GLY A 446 12.19 -2.52 42.19
CA GLY A 446 11.22 -2.96 43.18
C GLY A 446 9.85 -2.31 43.05
N GLU A 447 9.71 -1.27 42.23
CA GLU A 447 8.40 -0.69 41.94
C GLU A 447 7.67 -1.56 40.91
N THR A 448 6.43 -1.90 41.25
CA THR A 448 5.53 -2.52 40.29
C THR A 448 5.06 -1.46 39.30
N GLN A 449 5.21 -1.75 38.02
CA GLN A 449 4.76 -0.90 36.92
C GLN A 449 3.45 -1.43 36.36
N SER A 450 2.59 -0.56 35.86
CA SER A 450 1.35 -0.97 35.23
C SER A 450 0.90 0.02 34.16
N VAL A 451 0.29 -0.49 33.10
CA VAL A 451 -0.47 0.32 32.13
C VAL A 451 -1.90 -0.17 32.09
N GLY A 452 -2.83 0.76 31.84
CA GLY A 452 -4.23 0.41 31.64
C GLY A 452 -4.43 -0.38 30.35
N ILE A 453 -5.61 -0.96 30.19
CA ILE A 453 -6.08 -1.52 28.91
C ILE A 453 -7.16 -0.60 28.36
N GLU A 454 -7.03 -0.24 27.09
CA GLU A 454 -8.04 0.52 26.37
C GLU A 454 -8.54 -0.27 25.16
N PHE A 455 -9.84 -0.18 24.92
CA PHE A 455 -10.48 -0.72 23.73
C PHE A 455 -11.04 0.45 22.93
N ARG A 456 -10.61 0.59 21.68
CA ARG A 456 -10.99 1.68 20.80
C ARG A 456 -11.63 1.14 19.54
N THR A 457 -12.91 1.47 19.34
CA THR A 457 -13.57 1.27 18.05
C THR A 457 -13.32 2.50 17.19
N ARG A 458 -12.68 2.30 16.04
CA ARG A 458 -12.30 3.37 15.12
C ARG A 458 -13.44 3.64 14.14
N ALA A 459 -13.69 4.92 13.90
CA ALA A 459 -14.67 5.33 12.91
C ALA A 459 -14.13 5.13 11.49
N LEU A 460 -15.03 5.03 10.51
CA LEU A 460 -14.63 4.97 9.11
C LEU A 460 -13.85 6.25 8.74
N GLY A 461 -12.64 6.07 8.17
CA GLY A 461 -11.76 7.18 7.82
C GLY A 461 -10.78 7.61 8.92
N ASP A 462 -10.81 6.98 10.10
CA ASP A 462 -9.75 7.15 11.09
C ASP A 462 -8.41 6.64 10.54
N ASP A 463 -7.33 7.35 10.85
CA ASP A 463 -5.97 6.92 10.50
C ASP A 463 -5.62 5.64 11.27
N ALA A 464 -5.48 4.53 10.54
CA ALA A 464 -5.17 3.23 11.13
C ALA A 464 -3.69 3.05 11.48
N SER A 465 -2.83 4.04 11.18
CA SER A 465 -1.46 4.10 11.68
C SER A 465 -1.37 4.69 13.10
N ASP A 466 -2.33 5.55 13.48
CA ASP A 466 -2.48 5.97 14.87
C ASP A 466 -3.11 4.83 15.67
N LEU A 467 -2.29 4.01 16.31
CA LEU A 467 -2.76 2.92 17.16
C LEU A 467 -3.08 3.37 18.60
N GLY A 468 -2.76 4.63 18.94
CA GLY A 468 -2.87 5.14 20.31
C GLY A 468 -1.60 4.97 21.15
N SER A 469 -0.46 4.63 20.56
CA SER A 469 0.80 4.35 21.28
C SER A 469 1.30 5.51 22.14
N ASN A 470 1.95 5.17 23.26
CA ASN A 470 2.48 6.03 24.32
C ASN A 470 1.42 6.86 25.06
N ASN A 471 0.22 6.33 25.24
CA ASN A 471 -0.87 7.00 25.96
C ASN A 471 -1.00 6.59 27.44
N GLY A 472 -0.16 5.65 27.91
CA GLY A 472 -0.23 5.09 29.26
C GLY A 472 -1.24 3.94 29.42
N LYS A 473 -1.79 3.45 28.31
CA LYS A 473 -2.64 2.28 28.23
C LYS A 473 -2.30 1.48 26.98
N THR A 474 -2.30 0.17 27.09
CA THR A 474 -2.25 -0.71 25.93
C THR A 474 -3.60 -0.67 25.22
N THR A 475 -3.60 -0.19 24.00
CA THR A 475 -4.79 0.08 23.20
C THR A 475 -5.03 -1.02 22.17
N PHE A 476 -6.24 -1.57 22.16
CA PHE A 476 -6.72 -2.50 21.16
C PHE A 476 -7.73 -1.79 20.25
N ASN A 477 -7.48 -1.81 18.94
CA ASN A 477 -8.24 -1.08 17.95
C ASN A 477 -9.06 -2.04 17.08
N SER A 478 -10.37 -1.82 16.95
CA SER A 478 -11.22 -2.43 15.91
C SER A 478 -11.60 -1.42 14.85
N TYR A 479 -11.87 -1.91 13.64
CA TYR A 479 -12.23 -1.09 12.49
C TYR A 479 -13.44 -1.69 11.75
N GLY A 480 -14.11 -0.80 11.03
CA GLY A 480 -15.21 -1.11 10.11
C GLY A 480 -16.42 -1.75 10.76
N LYS A 481 -17.10 -2.63 10.04
CA LYS A 481 -18.41 -3.21 10.42
C LYS A 481 -18.33 -4.64 10.94
N ILE A 482 -19.33 -5.02 11.75
CA ILE A 482 -19.61 -6.43 12.03
C ILE A 482 -20.01 -7.09 10.70
N GLN A 483 -19.49 -8.30 10.48
CA GLN A 483 -19.67 -9.03 9.24
C GLN A 483 -21.17 -9.15 8.87
N TYR A 484 -21.51 -8.65 7.68
CA TYR A 484 -22.85 -8.63 7.07
C TYR A 484 -23.92 -7.87 7.86
N THR A 485 -23.51 -6.76 8.44
CA THR A 485 -24.39 -5.82 9.15
C THR A 485 -23.92 -4.39 8.89
N GLU A 486 -24.81 -3.43 9.10
CA GLU A 486 -24.48 -1.99 9.13
C GLU A 486 -23.88 -1.55 10.47
N GLN A 487 -23.83 -2.44 11.47
CA GLN A 487 -23.31 -2.16 12.79
C GLN A 487 -21.78 -2.09 12.79
N SER A 488 -21.21 -1.13 13.52
CA SER A 488 -19.76 -1.03 13.69
C SER A 488 -19.19 -2.23 14.44
N ASN A 489 -18.02 -2.70 14.01
CA ASN A 489 -17.23 -3.70 14.71
C ASN A 489 -16.64 -3.11 15.99
N VAL A 490 -16.86 -3.79 17.09
CA VAL A 490 -16.41 -3.36 18.41
C VAL A 490 -15.41 -4.36 18.96
N ILE A 491 -14.25 -3.88 19.40
CA ILE A 491 -13.42 -4.58 20.37
C ILE A 491 -13.69 -4.01 21.76
N SER A 492 -13.84 -4.88 22.74
CA SER A 492 -14.21 -4.52 24.11
C SER A 492 -13.77 -5.61 25.09
N ALA A 493 -13.87 -5.31 26.38
CA ALA A 493 -13.67 -6.30 27.44
C ALA A 493 -14.69 -7.44 27.29
N GLU A 494 -15.96 -7.14 26.99
CA GLU A 494 -17.03 -8.12 26.84
C GLU A 494 -16.81 -9.05 25.64
N THR A 495 -16.46 -8.50 24.47
CA THR A 495 -16.22 -9.31 23.25
C THR A 495 -15.01 -10.22 23.46
N THR A 496 -13.94 -9.67 24.03
CA THR A 496 -12.71 -10.42 24.32
C THR A 496 -12.95 -11.50 25.38
N LYS A 497 -13.69 -11.19 26.44
CA LYS A 497 -14.04 -12.14 27.51
C LYS A 497 -14.90 -13.28 26.99
N LYS A 498 -15.88 -12.98 26.14
CA LYS A 498 -16.72 -13.98 25.51
C LYS A 498 -15.92 -14.95 24.62
N ALA A 499 -14.91 -14.44 23.91
CA ALA A 499 -14.13 -15.24 22.97
C ALA A 499 -12.99 -16.03 23.63
N GLN A 500 -12.26 -15.44 24.58
CA GLN A 500 -11.02 -16.01 25.13
C GLN A 500 -10.81 -15.73 26.64
N GLY A 501 -11.85 -15.32 27.36
CA GLY A 501 -11.79 -15.13 28.81
C GLY A 501 -11.05 -13.86 29.29
N GLY A 502 -10.79 -12.91 28.39
CA GLY A 502 -10.18 -11.60 28.68
C GLY A 502 -8.96 -11.34 27.81
N VAL A 503 -8.29 -10.20 27.98
CA VAL A 503 -6.98 -9.97 27.36
C VAL A 503 -5.99 -10.99 27.93
N LYS A 504 -5.18 -11.62 27.08
CA LYS A 504 -4.22 -12.65 27.48
C LYS A 504 -2.81 -12.29 27.04
N ILE A 505 -1.82 -12.72 27.81
CA ILE A 505 -0.41 -12.70 27.42
C ILE A 505 -0.17 -13.87 26.45
N VAL A 506 0.53 -13.60 25.35
CA VAL A 506 0.93 -14.62 24.37
C VAL A 506 2.27 -15.21 24.77
N ASP A 507 2.28 -16.53 25.03
CA ASP A 507 3.45 -17.32 25.41
C ASP A 507 3.57 -18.55 24.50
N GLY A 508 4.31 -18.40 23.40
CA GLY A 508 4.31 -19.36 22.30
C GLY A 508 2.90 -19.56 21.75
N ASP A 509 2.42 -20.81 21.78
CA ASP A 509 1.06 -21.17 21.37
C ASP A 509 0.01 -21.03 22.50
N ASN A 510 0.44 -20.67 23.71
CA ASN A 510 -0.43 -20.56 24.88
C ASN A 510 -0.89 -19.12 25.12
N LEU A 511 -2.09 -18.99 25.71
CA LEU A 511 -2.64 -17.73 26.20
C LEU A 511 -2.76 -17.80 27.72
N VAL A 512 -2.03 -16.93 28.42
CA VAL A 512 -1.90 -16.96 29.89
C VAL A 512 -2.25 -15.63 30.54
N ASP A 513 -2.69 -15.66 31.80
CA ASP A 513 -2.94 -14.45 32.60
C ASP A 513 -1.68 -13.95 33.33
N THR A 514 -0.68 -14.81 33.47
CA THR A 514 0.56 -14.51 34.19
C THR A 514 1.73 -15.17 33.49
N LEU A 515 2.79 -14.40 33.26
CA LEU A 515 4.03 -14.87 32.66
C LEU A 515 5.22 -14.41 33.49
N LYS A 516 6.03 -15.35 33.96
CA LYS A 516 7.30 -15.06 34.62
C LYS A 516 8.44 -15.14 33.61
N VAL A 517 9.18 -14.05 33.46
CA VAL A 517 10.40 -13.98 32.64
C VAL A 517 11.61 -14.06 33.59
N PRO A 518 12.36 -15.18 33.61
CA PRO A 518 13.48 -15.37 34.53
C PRO A 518 14.51 -14.25 34.45
N GLY A 519 14.96 -13.76 35.60
CA GLY A 519 15.95 -12.68 35.70
C GLY A 519 15.40 -11.28 35.45
N GLN A 520 14.11 -11.14 35.09
CA GLN A 520 13.50 -9.84 34.77
C GLN A 520 12.32 -9.53 35.68
N GLY A 521 11.29 -10.37 35.70
CA GLY A 521 10.07 -10.07 36.45
C GLY A 521 8.90 -10.95 36.10
N THR A 522 7.74 -10.60 36.66
CA THR A 522 6.47 -11.28 36.41
C THR A 522 5.47 -10.29 35.83
N TYR A 523 4.88 -10.66 34.70
CA TYR A 523 3.77 -9.96 34.08
C TYR A 523 2.46 -10.59 34.51
N THR A 524 1.47 -9.78 34.86
CA THR A 524 0.09 -10.22 35.15
C THR A 524 -0.89 -9.33 34.40
N VAL A 525 -1.77 -9.94 33.63
CA VAL A 525 -2.88 -9.23 32.96
C VAL A 525 -4.18 -9.48 33.71
N THR A 526 -4.97 -8.42 33.82
CA THR A 526 -6.31 -8.42 34.40
C THR A 526 -7.28 -7.82 33.39
N GLU A 527 -8.57 -7.65 33.76
CA GLU A 527 -9.56 -7.13 32.83
C GLU A 527 -9.26 -5.68 32.39
N ASP A 528 -8.63 -4.87 33.23
CA ASP A 528 -8.47 -3.42 33.05
C ASP A 528 -7.02 -2.94 32.95
N LYS A 529 -6.03 -3.78 33.26
CA LYS A 529 -4.61 -3.42 33.21
C LYS A 529 -3.68 -4.61 33.06
N VAL A 530 -2.47 -4.30 32.60
CA VAL A 530 -1.30 -5.19 32.69
C VAL A 530 -0.31 -4.63 33.68
N THR A 531 0.30 -5.52 34.47
CA THR A 531 1.19 -5.18 35.56
C THR A 531 2.49 -5.95 35.40
N PHE A 532 3.62 -5.26 35.55
CA PHE A 532 4.96 -5.86 35.63
C PHE A 532 5.54 -5.65 37.02
N THR A 533 5.80 -6.74 37.73
CA THR A 533 6.54 -6.74 38.99
C THR A 533 7.96 -7.20 38.70
N PRO A 534 8.96 -6.30 38.73
CA PRO A 534 10.34 -6.68 38.47
C PRO A 534 10.89 -7.61 39.55
N GLU A 535 11.78 -8.52 39.18
CA GLU A 535 12.61 -9.20 40.16
C GLU A 535 13.51 -8.17 40.86
N ALA A 536 13.79 -8.38 42.15
CA ALA A 536 14.44 -7.36 42.99
C ALA A 536 15.78 -6.83 42.43
N ASN A 537 16.51 -7.68 41.71
CA ASN A 537 17.82 -7.34 41.14
C ASN A 537 17.75 -6.84 39.69
N PHE A 538 16.61 -6.88 39.02
CA PHE A 538 16.53 -6.51 37.60
C PHE A 538 16.62 -4.99 37.39
N VAL A 539 17.40 -4.56 36.40
CA VAL A 539 17.59 -3.17 35.97
C VAL A 539 17.71 -3.11 34.46
N GLY A 540 17.06 -2.15 33.83
CA GLY A 540 17.11 -1.92 32.39
C GLY A 540 15.80 -2.25 31.70
N LYS A 541 15.84 -2.31 30.37
CA LYS A 541 14.68 -2.60 29.53
C LYS A 541 14.41 -4.10 29.52
N ALA A 542 13.20 -4.49 29.91
CA ALA A 542 12.78 -5.90 29.86
C ALA A 542 12.51 -6.31 28.41
N ASP A 543 12.41 -7.62 28.17
CA ASP A 543 12.05 -8.16 26.85
C ASP A 543 10.62 -7.76 26.45
N GLY A 544 9.75 -7.52 27.44
CA GLY A 544 8.34 -7.18 27.20
C GLY A 544 7.49 -8.39 26.83
N ILE A 545 6.20 -8.13 26.62
CA ILE A 545 5.20 -9.16 26.31
C ILE A 545 4.27 -8.73 25.20
N ALA A 546 3.72 -9.71 24.49
CA ALA A 546 2.61 -9.51 23.57
C ALA A 546 1.26 -9.80 24.27
N LEU A 547 0.27 -8.97 24.01
CA LEU A 547 -1.08 -9.03 24.57
C LEU A 547 -2.10 -9.17 23.45
N ARG A 548 -3.02 -10.13 23.60
CA ARG A 548 -4.02 -10.47 22.60
C ARG A 548 -5.44 -10.13 23.05
N ALA A 549 -6.22 -9.54 22.16
CA ALA A 549 -7.65 -9.28 22.34
C ALA A 549 -8.47 -9.75 21.13
N VAL A 550 -9.79 -9.84 21.28
CA VAL A 550 -10.72 -10.35 20.26
C VAL A 550 -11.91 -9.41 20.09
N ASP A 551 -12.20 -9.05 18.85
CA ASP A 551 -13.31 -8.16 18.49
C ASP A 551 -14.67 -8.88 18.40
N SER A 552 -15.71 -8.13 18.07
CA SER A 552 -17.08 -8.65 17.90
C SER A 552 -17.27 -9.54 16.68
N ASN A 553 -16.35 -9.48 15.70
CA ASN A 553 -16.26 -10.42 14.59
C ASN A 553 -15.54 -11.73 14.97
N GLY A 554 -15.07 -11.85 16.21
CA GLY A 554 -14.31 -13.01 16.68
C GLY A 554 -12.88 -13.06 16.13
N GLN A 555 -12.41 -11.98 15.50
CA GLN A 555 -11.03 -11.87 15.03
C GLN A 555 -10.14 -11.39 16.16
N SER A 556 -8.98 -12.03 16.32
CA SER A 556 -7.99 -11.61 17.30
C SER A 556 -6.93 -10.71 16.68
N THR A 557 -6.22 -9.94 17.52
CA THR A 557 -5.01 -9.20 17.12
C THR A 557 -3.85 -10.12 16.69
N GLY A 558 -3.97 -11.43 16.88
CA GLY A 558 -2.93 -12.42 16.61
C GLY A 558 -2.61 -12.73 15.16
N TRP A 559 -3.08 -11.93 14.20
CA TRP A 559 -2.78 -12.11 12.79
C TRP A 559 -1.42 -11.48 12.42
N THR A 560 -0.72 -12.04 11.43
CA THR A 560 0.58 -11.53 10.98
C THR A 560 0.41 -10.51 9.86
N ALA A 561 1.02 -9.32 10.01
CA ALA A 561 1.07 -8.30 8.94
C ALA A 561 2.21 -8.52 7.94
N LEU A 562 1.93 -8.31 6.65
CA LEU A 562 2.89 -8.27 5.54
C LEU A 562 3.47 -6.86 5.36
N THR A 563 4.20 -6.40 6.36
CA THR A 563 4.77 -5.03 6.50
C THR A 563 5.56 -4.53 5.29
N ALA A 564 6.43 -5.36 4.73
CA ALA A 564 7.35 -4.95 3.67
C ALA A 564 6.67 -4.64 2.32
N GLN A 565 5.41 -5.05 2.15
CA GLN A 565 4.66 -4.92 0.90
C GLN A 565 3.59 -3.84 0.95
N ASN A 566 3.08 -3.49 2.14
CA ASN A 566 1.79 -2.81 2.30
C ASN A 566 1.79 -1.62 3.26
N GLU A 567 2.97 -1.14 3.68
CA GLU A 567 3.14 0.03 4.58
C GLU A 567 2.42 -0.08 5.95
N LEU A 568 1.97 -1.27 6.33
CA LEU A 568 1.40 -1.57 7.63
C LEU A 568 2.51 -1.98 8.60
N GLU A 569 3.03 -1.06 9.41
CA GLU A 569 4.08 -1.38 10.39
C GLU A 569 3.57 -2.37 11.46
N ASN A 570 4.31 -3.46 11.64
CA ASN A 570 4.02 -4.47 12.64
C ASN A 570 4.71 -4.06 13.94
N ILE A 571 3.91 -3.72 14.94
CA ILE A 571 4.39 -3.30 16.25
C ILE A 571 4.88 -4.45 17.13
N ASN A 572 4.42 -5.69 16.87
CA ASN A 572 4.97 -6.91 17.46
C ASN A 572 5.92 -7.56 16.46
N ASP A 573 7.18 -7.13 16.54
CA ASP A 573 8.28 -7.58 15.70
C ASP A 573 8.79 -9.00 16.04
N GLY A 574 8.16 -9.68 17.00
CA GLY A 574 8.53 -11.04 17.43
C GLY A 574 9.78 -11.11 18.29
N THR A 575 10.25 -9.99 18.86
CA THR A 575 11.41 -9.96 19.77
C THR A 575 11.04 -10.08 21.26
N HIS A 576 9.74 -10.19 21.57
CA HIS A 576 9.20 -10.23 22.93
C HIS A 576 8.95 -11.67 23.41
N SER A 577 7.99 -11.85 24.33
CA SER A 577 7.55 -13.18 24.81
C SER A 577 7.09 -14.17 23.72
N THR A 578 6.95 -13.72 22.48
CA THR A 578 6.62 -14.55 21.31
C THR A 578 7.64 -14.32 20.20
N THR A 579 8.03 -15.41 19.54
CA THR A 579 8.88 -15.41 18.35
C THR A 579 8.10 -15.19 17.05
N THR A 580 6.76 -15.18 17.14
CA THR A 580 5.87 -15.00 15.97
C THR A 580 5.45 -13.54 15.86
N LYS A 581 5.69 -12.96 14.68
CA LYS A 581 5.24 -11.61 14.34
C LYS A 581 3.73 -11.60 14.15
N THR A 582 3.02 -10.82 14.96
CA THR A 582 1.54 -10.69 14.92
C THR A 582 1.15 -9.22 15.09
N MET A 583 -0.13 -8.86 15.09
CA MET A 583 -0.57 -7.49 15.38
C MET A 583 -1.07 -7.34 16.81
N ASP A 584 -0.68 -8.26 17.70
CA ASP A 584 -0.89 -8.20 19.14
C ASP A 584 -0.23 -6.95 19.73
N ALA A 585 -0.86 -6.38 20.76
CA ALA A 585 -0.30 -5.22 21.43
C ALA A 585 0.97 -5.59 22.19
N VAL A 586 1.90 -4.64 22.33
CA VAL A 586 3.19 -4.88 22.99
C VAL A 586 3.33 -4.00 24.22
N TYR A 587 3.74 -4.59 25.34
CA TYR A 587 4.06 -3.85 26.56
C TYR A 587 5.51 -4.11 27.00
N ILE A 588 6.32 -3.05 27.09
CA ILE A 588 7.74 -3.12 27.47
C ILE A 588 8.06 -2.23 28.67
N PRO A 589 8.26 -2.80 29.87
CA PRO A 589 8.69 -2.04 31.04
C PRO A 589 10.21 -1.82 31.05
N THR A 590 10.62 -0.67 31.57
CA THR A 590 12.02 -0.33 31.87
C THR A 590 12.18 -0.07 33.37
N VAL A 591 13.18 -0.69 33.99
CA VAL A 591 13.47 -0.51 35.41
C VAL A 591 14.72 0.35 35.56
N ASN A 592 14.57 1.51 36.17
CA ASN A 592 15.70 2.39 36.48
C ASN A 592 16.41 1.91 37.74
N PRO A 593 17.76 1.95 37.76
CA PRO A 593 18.54 1.60 38.94
C PRO A 593 18.19 2.48 40.14
N LYS A 594 18.28 1.92 41.35
CA LYS A 594 18.37 2.71 42.57
C LYS A 594 19.61 3.59 42.56
N GLU A 595 19.51 4.76 43.16
CA GLU A 595 20.64 5.66 43.36
C GLU A 595 21.46 5.19 44.57
N ILE A 596 22.76 5.48 44.57
CA ILE A 596 23.59 5.37 45.76
C ILE A 596 23.70 6.77 46.37
N THR A 597 23.53 6.85 47.68
CA THR A 597 23.65 8.08 48.47
C THR A 597 24.67 7.88 49.58
N ALA A 598 25.32 8.97 49.99
CA ALA A 598 26.21 9.00 51.13
C ALA A 598 26.19 10.39 51.75
N ASP A 599 26.18 10.44 53.09
CA ASP A 599 26.19 11.68 53.84
C ASP A 599 27.63 12.20 53.99
N PRO A 600 27.87 13.53 54.04
CA PRO A 600 29.19 14.08 54.33
C PRO A 600 29.69 13.68 55.71
N GLU A 601 30.99 13.53 55.85
CA GLU A 601 31.63 13.10 57.09
C GLU A 601 32.62 14.16 57.60
N GLU A 602 32.71 14.28 58.93
CA GLU A 602 33.61 15.23 59.59
C GLU A 602 34.42 14.56 60.72
N SER A 603 35.57 15.13 61.03
CA SER A 603 36.41 14.74 62.17
C SER A 603 37.07 15.95 62.81
N THR A 604 37.46 15.85 64.09
CA THR A 604 38.20 16.90 64.80
C THR A 604 39.24 16.29 65.72
N ASP A 605 40.49 16.77 65.63
CA ASP A 605 41.57 16.38 66.55
C ASP A 605 42.60 17.51 66.70
N VAL A 606 43.58 17.34 67.58
CA VAL A 606 44.67 18.28 67.83
C VAL A 606 45.74 18.23 66.74
N GLN A 607 46.48 19.34 66.60
CA GLN A 607 47.55 19.49 65.63
C GLN A 607 48.58 18.34 65.65
N GLY A 608 48.91 17.84 64.46
CA GLY A 608 49.89 16.76 64.25
C GLY A 608 49.35 15.35 64.44
N LYS A 609 48.06 15.17 64.77
CA LYS A 609 47.41 13.85 64.85
C LYS A 609 46.71 13.48 63.55
N GLU A 610 46.86 12.22 63.15
CA GLU A 610 46.12 11.62 62.02
C GLU A 610 44.64 11.47 62.39
N GLN A 611 43.76 11.90 61.49
CA GLN A 611 42.31 11.77 61.65
C GLN A 611 41.77 10.72 60.68
N LYS A 612 40.77 9.94 61.11
CA LYS A 612 40.22 8.84 60.31
C LYS A 612 38.70 8.85 60.30
N LYS A 613 38.13 8.54 59.14
CA LYS A 613 36.69 8.40 58.99
C LYS A 613 36.35 7.54 57.78
N THR A 614 35.25 6.79 57.85
CA THR A 614 34.80 5.92 56.77
C THR A 614 33.41 6.40 56.32
N PRO A 615 33.28 7.01 55.13
CA PRO A 615 31.98 7.36 54.59
C PRO A 615 31.09 6.13 54.42
N THR A 616 29.81 6.28 54.75
CA THR A 616 28.82 5.22 54.61
C THR A 616 27.95 5.45 53.39
N PHE A 617 27.93 4.49 52.48
CA PHE A 617 27.11 4.51 51.28
C PHE A 617 25.89 3.60 51.46
N LYS A 618 24.74 4.02 50.93
CA LYS A 618 23.49 3.26 50.96
C LYS A 618 22.72 3.48 49.66
N THR A 619 21.94 2.48 49.23
CA THR A 619 20.97 2.68 48.16
C THR A 619 19.82 3.58 48.63
N ASP A 620 19.17 4.30 47.72
CA ASP A 620 17.95 5.06 48.01
C ASP A 620 16.70 4.15 48.20
N GLY A 621 15.63 4.72 48.77
CA GLY A 621 14.32 4.08 48.95
C GLY A 621 14.03 3.46 50.33
N ASP A 622 12.79 2.95 50.50
CA ASP A 622 12.24 2.44 51.77
C ASP A 622 12.99 1.23 52.37
N THR A 623 13.82 0.56 51.54
CA THR A 623 14.70 -0.54 51.94
C THR A 623 16.16 -0.19 51.64
N ALA A 624 16.65 0.95 52.15
CA ALA A 624 18.03 1.36 51.97
C ALA A 624 19.01 0.29 52.50
N THR A 625 19.81 -0.28 51.60
CA THR A 625 20.82 -1.28 51.95
C THR A 625 22.22 -0.66 51.95
N PRO A 626 23.09 -0.99 52.94
CA PRO A 626 24.47 -0.55 52.92
C PRO A 626 25.19 -1.02 51.66
N VAL A 627 25.90 -0.10 51.01
CA VAL A 627 26.78 -0.38 49.88
C VAL A 627 28.21 -0.26 50.37
N THR A 628 28.94 -1.37 50.40
CA THR A 628 30.31 -1.39 50.90
C THR A 628 31.31 -1.44 49.75
N PRO A 629 32.39 -0.64 49.79
CA PRO A 629 33.52 -0.79 48.88
C PRO A 629 34.09 -2.21 48.93
N SER A 630 34.77 -2.60 47.86
CA SER A 630 35.46 -3.90 47.75
C SER A 630 36.63 -3.81 46.78
N ALA A 631 37.43 -4.87 46.68
CA ALA A 631 38.49 -4.93 45.67
C ALA A 631 37.96 -4.82 44.22
N THR A 632 36.74 -5.30 43.96
CA THR A 632 36.09 -5.23 42.64
C THR A 632 35.44 -3.87 42.38
N TYR A 633 34.92 -3.23 43.43
CA TYR A 633 34.24 -1.93 43.40
C TYR A 633 34.90 -0.98 44.42
N PRO A 634 36.09 -0.45 44.10
CA PRO A 634 36.87 0.31 45.07
C PRO A 634 36.33 1.73 45.27
N ALA A 635 36.39 2.22 46.51
CA ALA A 635 36.21 3.64 46.79
C ALA A 635 37.47 4.43 46.40
N LYS A 636 37.29 5.66 45.93
CA LYS A 636 38.39 6.55 45.50
C LYS A 636 38.19 7.96 46.05
N LEU A 637 39.28 8.67 46.28
CA LEU A 637 39.24 10.12 46.47
C LEU A 637 39.12 10.79 45.10
N VAL A 638 38.49 11.96 45.04
CA VAL A 638 38.52 12.84 43.87
C VAL A 638 39.52 13.96 44.15
N ASP A 639 40.56 14.05 43.33
CA ASP A 639 41.56 15.11 43.45
C ASP A 639 40.88 16.47 43.16
N PRO A 640 40.87 17.42 44.11
CA PRO A 640 40.16 18.69 43.93
C PRO A 640 40.77 19.60 42.86
N LYS A 641 42.02 19.36 42.44
CA LYS A 641 42.70 20.13 41.38
C LYS A 641 42.44 19.56 40.00
N THR A 642 42.48 18.24 39.85
CA THR A 642 42.41 17.58 38.53
C THR A 642 41.07 16.89 38.25
N GLY A 643 40.31 16.56 39.29
CA GLY A 643 39.10 15.72 39.20
C GLY A 643 39.40 14.22 39.09
N ASP A 644 40.66 13.81 39.16
CA ASP A 644 41.05 12.42 39.00
C ASP A 644 40.65 11.56 40.20
N LYS A 645 40.29 10.29 39.94
CA LYS A 645 39.99 9.31 40.99
C LYS A 645 41.27 8.66 41.48
N VAL A 646 41.71 8.98 42.70
CA VAL A 646 43.02 8.61 43.26
C VAL A 646 42.92 7.97 44.65
N ASP A 647 43.96 7.24 45.05
CA ASP A 647 44.05 6.60 46.39
C ASP A 647 44.70 7.52 47.44
N SER A 648 45.36 8.59 46.99
CA SER A 648 46.04 9.57 47.83
C SER A 648 46.05 10.92 47.13
N VAL A 649 45.76 11.98 47.88
CA VAL A 649 45.84 13.36 47.38
C VAL A 649 46.39 14.28 48.47
N THR A 650 47.30 15.17 48.11
CA THR A 650 47.82 16.20 49.02
C THR A 650 47.21 17.54 48.67
N VAL A 651 46.55 18.15 49.65
CA VAL A 651 45.98 19.50 49.53
C VAL A 651 47.01 20.49 50.06
N ASP A 652 47.47 21.38 49.17
CA ASP A 652 48.55 22.32 49.47
C ASP A 652 48.21 23.18 50.69
N GLY A 653 49.14 23.25 51.64
CA GLY A 653 48.97 24.04 52.86
C GLY A 653 48.11 23.40 53.94
N GLU A 654 47.44 22.27 53.68
CA GLU A 654 46.55 21.59 54.63
C GLU A 654 47.11 20.26 55.13
N GLY A 655 47.32 19.29 54.23
CA GLY A 655 47.71 17.94 54.59
C GLY A 655 47.47 16.92 53.48
N THR A 656 47.72 15.65 53.79
CA THR A 656 47.56 14.53 52.84
C THR A 656 46.39 13.64 53.25
N TYR A 657 45.52 13.35 52.29
CA TYR A 657 44.43 12.38 52.39
C TYR A 657 44.85 11.07 51.73
N THR A 658 44.54 9.94 52.36
CA THR A 658 44.68 8.60 51.77
C THR A 658 43.40 7.81 52.01
N ILE A 659 43.00 6.95 51.08
CA ILE A 659 41.85 6.06 51.24
C ILE A 659 42.29 4.61 51.14
N ASP A 660 41.71 3.74 51.95
CA ASP A 660 41.74 2.29 51.71
C ASP A 660 40.66 1.93 50.68
N PRO A 661 41.01 1.52 49.44
CA PRO A 661 40.03 1.31 48.39
C PRO A 661 39.03 0.19 48.69
N ALA A 662 39.41 -0.78 49.53
CA ALA A 662 38.58 -1.94 49.85
C ALA A 662 37.60 -1.67 51.00
N THR A 663 37.89 -0.71 51.89
CA THR A 663 37.04 -0.40 53.05
C THR A 663 36.39 0.98 52.98
N GLY A 664 36.94 1.89 52.17
CA GLY A 664 36.54 3.29 52.10
C GLY A 664 37.04 4.14 53.26
N GLU A 665 37.88 3.62 54.17
CA GLU A 665 38.44 4.41 55.28
C GLU A 665 39.37 5.49 54.73
N VAL A 666 39.02 6.75 54.98
CA VAL A 666 39.83 7.92 54.64
C VAL A 666 40.63 8.36 55.86
N LYS A 667 41.93 8.57 55.65
CA LYS A 667 42.86 9.11 56.65
C LYS A 667 43.34 10.47 56.19
N PHE A 668 43.33 11.45 57.09
CA PHE A 668 43.90 12.76 56.88
C PHE A 668 45.07 12.98 57.84
N GLN A 669 46.25 13.19 57.27
CA GLN A 669 47.44 13.60 58.00
C GLN A 669 47.67 15.11 57.78
N PRO A 670 47.31 15.97 58.75
CA PRO A 670 47.53 17.40 58.61
C PRO A 670 49.02 17.74 58.61
N LEU A 671 49.39 18.81 57.91
CA LEU A 671 50.70 19.40 58.04
C LEU A 671 50.91 19.85 59.50
N PRO A 672 52.14 19.74 60.05
CA PRO A 672 52.43 20.15 61.42
C PRO A 672 52.08 21.61 61.73
N THR A 673 51.99 22.46 60.71
CA THR A 673 51.65 23.89 60.80
C THR A 673 50.18 24.20 60.56
N PHE A 674 49.40 23.26 60.03
CA PHE A 674 47.99 23.47 59.68
C PHE A 674 47.12 23.54 60.95
N LYS A 675 46.17 24.48 60.95
CA LYS A 675 45.20 24.75 62.01
C LYS A 675 43.90 25.23 61.35
N GLY A 676 42.75 24.86 61.89
CA GLY A 676 41.44 25.20 61.34
C GLY A 676 40.80 24.06 60.57
N THR A 677 39.69 24.35 59.89
CA THR A 677 38.93 23.39 59.07
C THR A 677 39.57 23.28 57.69
N ALA A 678 39.86 22.06 57.26
CA ALA A 678 40.38 21.78 55.93
C ALA A 678 39.30 21.98 54.85
N SER A 679 39.70 22.14 53.60
CA SER A 679 38.77 22.26 52.46
C SER A 679 37.98 20.96 52.20
N GLY A 680 38.51 19.83 52.67
CA GLY A 680 37.93 18.50 52.52
C GLY A 680 38.16 17.90 51.14
N VAL A 681 37.98 16.58 51.03
CA VAL A 681 38.09 15.84 49.76
C VAL A 681 36.83 15.05 49.49
N ASP A 682 36.49 14.92 48.21
CA ASP A 682 35.35 14.10 47.81
C ASP A 682 35.78 12.63 47.74
N VAL A 683 34.87 11.75 48.14
CA VAL A 683 35.00 10.30 48.17
C VAL A 683 33.91 9.73 47.28
N THR A 684 34.30 8.98 46.25
CA THR A 684 33.39 8.40 45.26
C THR A 684 33.40 6.88 45.31
N LEU A 685 32.23 6.28 45.11
CA LEU A 685 32.02 4.84 45.04
C LEU A 685 31.11 4.51 43.85
N THR A 686 31.58 3.66 42.95
CA THR A 686 30.78 3.02 41.89
C THR A 686 30.57 1.55 42.25
N ALA A 687 29.32 1.12 42.37
CA ALA A 687 28.98 -0.23 42.84
C ALA A 687 27.75 -0.79 42.09
N PRO A 688 27.58 -2.12 42.01
CA PRO A 688 26.44 -2.73 41.34
C PRO A 688 25.19 -2.51 42.18
N VAL A 689 24.11 -2.12 41.51
CA VAL A 689 22.77 -1.92 42.09
C VAL A 689 21.75 -2.93 41.55
N GLY A 690 22.11 -3.70 40.53
CA GLY A 690 21.31 -4.78 39.98
C GLY A 690 21.99 -5.45 38.80
N GLN A 691 21.21 -6.15 37.98
CA GLN A 691 21.62 -6.86 36.79
C GLN A 691 20.66 -6.56 35.64
N ASP A 692 21.17 -6.51 34.42
CA ASP A 692 20.34 -6.44 33.23
C ASP A 692 19.72 -7.79 32.87
N LYS A 693 18.91 -7.80 31.80
CA LYS A 693 18.23 -9.00 31.31
C LYS A 693 19.18 -10.14 30.91
N ASP A 694 20.44 -9.81 30.63
CA ASP A 694 21.50 -10.76 30.25
C ASP A 694 22.35 -11.17 31.48
N GLY A 695 21.98 -10.72 32.67
CA GLY A 695 22.65 -11.01 33.94
C GLY A 695 23.90 -10.15 34.21
N GLN A 696 24.16 -9.11 33.42
CA GLN A 696 25.33 -8.25 33.59
C GLN A 696 25.08 -7.20 34.68
N PRO A 697 26.07 -6.93 35.55
CA PRO A 697 25.90 -5.98 36.65
C PRO A 697 25.68 -4.56 36.13
N VAL A 698 24.58 -3.93 36.55
CA VAL A 698 24.32 -2.50 36.35
C VAL A 698 24.82 -1.74 37.57
N THR A 699 25.61 -0.69 37.35
CA THR A 699 26.25 0.08 38.43
C THR A 699 25.65 1.47 38.58
N ALA A 700 25.74 2.01 39.81
CA ALA A 700 25.47 3.41 40.12
C ALA A 700 26.69 4.02 40.83
N THR A 701 26.80 5.34 40.83
CA THR A 701 27.93 6.07 41.45
C THR A 701 27.41 7.11 42.44
N ALA A 702 28.02 7.16 43.62
CA ALA A 702 27.82 8.22 44.60
C ALA A 702 29.13 8.95 44.87
N THR A 703 29.01 10.22 45.28
CA THR A 703 30.13 11.04 45.75
C THR A 703 29.69 11.80 47.00
N THR A 704 30.51 11.77 48.05
CA THR A 704 30.31 12.51 49.31
C THR A 704 31.59 13.23 49.72
N LYS A 705 31.54 14.15 50.69
CA LYS A 705 32.69 14.94 51.14
C LYS A 705 33.16 14.55 52.53
N TYR A 706 34.47 14.43 52.73
CA TYR A 706 35.10 14.29 54.05
C TYR A 706 35.86 15.56 54.44
N THR A 707 35.53 16.15 55.59
CA THR A 707 36.07 17.44 56.07
C THR A 707 36.66 17.33 57.48
N PRO A 708 38.00 17.28 57.63
CA PRO A 708 38.66 17.27 58.94
C PRO A 708 38.91 18.69 59.49
N THR A 709 38.86 18.83 60.81
CA THR A 709 39.19 20.07 61.54
C THR A 709 40.36 19.84 62.50
N VAL A 710 41.36 20.73 62.47
CA VAL A 710 42.57 20.66 63.31
C VAL A 710 42.57 21.76 64.35
N THR A 711 42.51 21.38 65.62
CA THR A 711 42.61 22.31 66.76
C THR A 711 44.07 22.56 67.12
N ALA A 712 44.42 23.81 67.40
CA ALA A 712 45.79 24.17 67.77
C ALA A 712 46.14 23.59 69.13
N VAL A 713 47.38 23.10 69.28
CA VAL A 713 47.95 22.81 70.61
C VAL A 713 48.58 24.09 71.14
N GLU A 714 48.14 24.56 72.31
CA GLU A 714 48.76 25.69 72.98
C GLU A 714 49.89 25.19 73.90
N PRO A 715 51.16 25.55 73.65
CA PRO A 715 52.24 25.14 74.52
C PRO A 715 52.16 25.93 75.85
N THR A 716 51.70 25.28 76.92
CA THR A 716 51.77 25.83 78.27
C THR A 716 53.16 25.59 78.88
N ALA A 717 53.93 26.65 79.09
CA ALA A 717 55.14 26.61 79.91
C ALA A 717 54.82 27.11 81.32
N LYS A 718 55.24 26.36 82.34
CA LYS A 718 55.18 26.83 83.73
C LYS A 718 56.36 27.78 83.96
N PRO A 719 56.18 28.97 84.56
CA PRO A 719 57.29 29.81 84.99
C PRO A 719 58.24 29.02 85.88
N ALA A 720 59.55 29.16 85.65
CA ALA A 720 60.59 28.58 86.48
C ALA A 720 61.31 29.72 87.20
N ASP A 721 61.34 29.65 88.54
CA ASP A 721 62.07 30.59 89.38
C ASP A 721 63.46 30.01 89.70
N SER A 722 64.52 30.80 89.49
CA SER A 722 65.90 30.41 89.83
C SER A 722 66.43 31.23 91.01
N ALA A 723 67.06 30.61 92.00
CA ALA A 723 67.66 31.28 93.16
C ALA A 723 69.16 30.97 93.27
N GLY A 724 69.98 32.01 93.52
CA GLY A 724 71.44 31.92 93.59
C GLY A 724 72.06 33.11 94.34
N VAL A 725 73.34 33.02 94.67
CA VAL A 725 74.06 34.09 95.39
C VAL A 725 74.28 35.31 94.48
N GLN A 726 74.20 36.51 95.06
CA GLN A 726 74.30 37.77 94.33
C GLN A 726 75.67 37.90 93.62
N GLY A 727 75.65 38.07 92.30
CA GLY A 727 76.85 38.28 91.48
C GLY A 727 77.22 37.13 90.52
N GLU A 728 76.54 35.98 90.61
CA GLU A 728 76.75 34.83 89.71
C GLU A 728 75.76 34.81 88.54
N THR A 729 76.15 34.23 87.41
CA THR A 729 75.27 34.03 86.25
C THR A 729 74.28 32.91 86.55
N GLN A 730 72.98 33.23 86.63
CA GLN A 730 71.93 32.23 86.73
C GLN A 730 71.61 31.67 85.35
N LYS A 731 71.57 30.33 85.23
CA LYS A 731 71.09 29.61 84.04
C LYS A 731 70.00 28.64 84.46
N GLU A 732 68.78 28.87 83.98
CA GLU A 732 67.64 27.96 84.09
C GLU A 732 67.23 27.53 82.67
N LEU A 733 67.09 26.23 82.41
CA LEU A 733 66.52 25.72 81.15
C LEU A 733 65.00 25.61 81.30
N LEU A 734 64.24 26.43 80.55
CA LEU A 734 62.80 26.19 80.38
C LEU A 734 62.58 24.95 79.52
N HIS A 735 61.97 23.91 80.11
CA HIS A 735 61.50 22.75 79.36
C HIS A 735 60.00 22.92 79.08
N SER A 736 59.58 22.72 77.83
CA SER A 736 58.16 22.57 77.50
C SER A 736 57.61 21.29 78.16
N GLN A 737 56.32 21.24 78.50
CA GLN A 737 55.73 20.00 79.06
C GLN A 737 55.87 18.80 78.11
N GLN A 738 55.95 19.02 76.79
CA GLN A 738 56.21 17.97 75.81
C GLN A 738 57.63 17.39 75.91
N GLU A 739 58.64 18.20 76.25
CA GLU A 739 60.00 17.68 76.52
C GLU A 739 60.10 17.00 77.89
N MET A 740 59.35 17.46 78.90
CA MET A 740 59.27 16.81 80.21
C MET A 740 58.69 15.38 80.14
N GLN A 741 57.69 15.13 79.27
CA GLN A 741 57.18 13.76 79.07
C GLN A 741 58.19 12.84 78.37
N LYS A 742 58.97 13.34 77.39
CA LYS A 742 60.06 12.56 76.78
C LYS A 742 61.21 12.29 77.76
N TYR A 743 61.49 13.21 78.69
CA TYR A 743 62.53 13.05 79.71
C TYR A 743 62.11 12.07 80.83
N GLN A 744 60.84 12.05 81.23
CA GLN A 744 60.30 11.11 82.22
C GLN A 744 60.18 9.68 81.65
N LEU A 745 59.86 9.50 80.36
CA LEU A 745 59.78 8.17 79.74
C LEU A 745 61.15 7.48 79.61
N LYS A 746 62.26 8.24 79.56
CA LYS A 746 63.62 7.68 79.55
C LYS A 746 64.17 7.27 80.93
N LYS A 747 63.44 7.53 82.02
CA LYS A 747 63.85 7.18 83.39
C LYS A 747 63.06 6.02 84.02
N THR A 748 62.19 5.38 83.23
CA THR A 748 61.44 4.18 83.65
C THR A 748 61.65 3.01 82.68
N LEU A 749 62.91 2.81 82.29
CA LEU A 749 63.46 1.52 81.83
C LEU A 749 64.63 1.17 82.74
#